data_AF-A0A4R3K5I4-F1
#
_entry.id   AF-A0A4R3K5I4-F1
#
_cell.length_a   1.000
_cell.length_b   1.000
_cell.length_c   1.000
_cell.angle_alpha   90.00
_cell.angle_beta   90.00
_cell.angle_gamma   90.00
#
_symmetry.space_group_name_H-M   'P 1'
#
loop_
_entity.id
_entity.type
_entity.pdbx_description
1 polymer ?
#
loop_
_entity_poly.entity_id
_entity_poly.type
_entity_poly.pdbx_seq_one_letter_code
_entity_poly.pdbx_strand_id
1 'polypeptide(L)'
;MIIPIGKERSVAGNEGKMKSEQKARRFKIAVGFLIFFSIFFEKYTVYDGGYSIWDIIFNLQEGGSMFKSGEESIRLYLLIPAFIISTLYLIRSLWLMKKKNPQVFAFLPMVGLLGYVSPMYLSFQPYLLINILLTVVDYMGARWLEERDEINAAYKEQKARERAEKEEQKKVRYFPGRYPEEFFRIVRKNDIYGKNGKRVLLAGGILSSACVYIMLTMYSLFTGIHGKEDMLLGTGLVQVFRQAGVLVFILLILMLTMIISCYIREQKKSMRLFTILGMRSSTVYLMFAIVFEINALLSGAVGMVLGWGISYFIKGIWQSSLAHNGVKIVLGSSISFKTIGLGIAGYLTALILALGLNQENILNLARSMNMNAEAQREKRSRKYASLLIGIGIVFAAIGILWYSSRSWAESMYIHIFSVIGILFFLAGGTTLYLNRLEKEKNRYYNKLISSRPFYYRYWKSLWNLFYLSVIHFFILAVFSVQMTGAFMKQNTADLYPYDIVCTSYDADTEKLADIAKEHNAKEEVYPMFRMTSVYGSDKLEPWGTERPIQWPQGQHIAISESTYRSLKEAVGEVPKDLNLSGSKMHVVYQQDLSVKAHTIDWDTARIEKRLRIGQPLTFYNPQDIDNVFPVWKVKSEERDTLTGTFHQGMEDNLIVFSDAFFEKEYRKITSYNEKQWNERENASRVEWKTYTTSHTSNMTEGPIQLICFSVPEKEYAGMFKSMQYLEKKYEYDRVWDDSIRQFYGKQQMMVDTGAEIFFRKLVYLFIVILLTVMGFFQYYVKLESEIKEMGWQNILLKKLGMREKERKRALAGQMKPFAALPLLIGTCGGAIFAALTAKARLYNGGEVSMFIHAGMIFYLIYLGIWIFWYFQIKKWIWRQAEWEK
;
A
#
# COMPACT_ATOMS: atom_id res chain seq x y z
N MET A 1 -26.65 -38.38 60.28
CA MET A 1 -27.51 -37.27 59.80
C MET A 1 -26.64 -36.40 58.88
N ILE A 2 -26.70 -36.65 57.57
CA ILE A 2 -25.82 -36.02 56.56
C ILE A 2 -26.53 -34.76 56.05
N ILE A 3 -25.97 -33.59 56.33
CA ILE A 3 -26.47 -32.30 55.83
C ILE A 3 -25.67 -31.95 54.56
N PRO A 4 -26.31 -31.61 53.41
CA PRO A 4 -25.61 -31.38 52.16
C PRO A 4 -25.09 -29.93 52.07
N ILE A 5 -23.77 -29.75 52.18
CA ILE A 5 -23.06 -28.45 52.06
C ILE A 5 -22.75 -28.10 50.57
N GLY A 6 -23.30 -28.85 49.61
CA GLY A 6 -22.94 -28.76 48.19
C GLY A 6 -23.73 -27.77 47.32
N LYS A 7 -24.88 -27.24 47.77
CA LYS A 7 -25.81 -26.53 46.88
C LYS A 7 -25.67 -25.00 46.86
N GLU A 8 -25.22 -24.37 47.94
CA GLU A 8 -25.11 -22.89 48.00
C GLU A 8 -23.86 -22.32 47.30
N ARG A 9 -22.75 -23.08 47.24
CA ARG A 9 -21.50 -22.61 46.61
C ARG A 9 -21.55 -22.53 45.08
N SER A 10 -22.33 -23.38 44.40
CA SER A 10 -22.49 -23.31 42.94
C SER A 10 -23.41 -22.18 42.50
N VAL A 11 -24.42 -21.84 43.32
CA VAL A 11 -25.38 -20.76 43.06
C VAL A 11 -24.71 -19.39 43.17
N ALA A 12 -23.91 -19.15 44.21
CA ALA A 12 -23.20 -17.87 44.39
C ALA A 12 -22.11 -17.60 43.32
N GLY A 13 -21.47 -18.66 42.79
CA GLY A 13 -20.54 -18.56 41.67
C GLY A 13 -21.23 -18.21 40.34
N ASN A 14 -22.39 -18.80 40.09
CA ASN A 14 -23.21 -18.52 38.89
C ASN A 14 -23.85 -17.12 38.93
N GLU A 15 -24.29 -16.65 40.10
CA GLU A 15 -24.85 -15.31 40.26
C GLU A 15 -23.83 -14.19 40.02
N GLY A 16 -22.58 -14.40 40.46
CA GLY A 16 -21.48 -13.47 40.21
C GLY A 16 -21.15 -13.34 38.72
N LYS A 17 -21.07 -14.49 38.03
CA LYS A 17 -20.82 -14.54 36.58
C LYS A 17 -21.94 -13.86 35.79
N MET A 18 -23.21 -14.12 36.13
CA MET A 18 -24.37 -13.44 35.52
C MET A 18 -24.34 -11.91 35.68
N LYS A 19 -23.96 -11.41 36.88
CA LYS A 19 -23.90 -9.95 37.13
C LYS A 19 -22.79 -9.27 36.33
N SER A 20 -21.65 -9.94 36.14
CA SER A 20 -20.52 -9.45 35.33
C SER A 20 -20.88 -9.32 33.85
N GLU A 21 -21.50 -10.36 33.31
CA GLU A 21 -21.97 -10.41 31.92
C GLU A 21 -23.06 -9.38 31.67
N GLN A 22 -23.95 -9.12 32.64
CA GLN A 22 -24.95 -8.06 32.54
C GLN A 22 -24.32 -6.65 32.50
N LYS A 23 -23.26 -6.40 33.28
CA LYS A 23 -22.57 -5.09 33.26
C LYS A 23 -21.80 -4.88 31.97
N ALA A 24 -21.04 -5.88 31.52
CA ALA A 24 -20.35 -5.85 30.24
C ALA A 24 -21.34 -5.65 29.08
N ARG A 25 -22.51 -6.31 29.14
CA ARG A 25 -23.59 -6.12 28.17
C ARG A 25 -24.11 -4.68 28.15
N ARG A 26 -24.41 -4.08 29.31
CA ARG A 26 -24.87 -2.67 29.39
C ARG A 26 -23.81 -1.70 28.85
N PHE A 27 -22.53 -1.96 29.13
CA PHE A 27 -21.42 -1.16 28.60
C PHE A 27 -21.31 -1.26 27.08
N LYS A 28 -21.32 -2.47 26.50
CA LYS A 28 -21.30 -2.68 25.03
C LYS A 28 -22.47 -2.00 24.32
N ILE A 29 -23.63 -1.93 24.97
CA ILE A 29 -24.81 -1.22 24.45
C ILE A 29 -24.53 0.28 24.37
N ALA A 30 -24.11 0.89 25.49
CA ALA A 30 -23.85 2.32 25.57
C ALA A 30 -22.77 2.77 24.57
N VAL A 31 -21.64 2.05 24.53
CA VAL A 31 -20.54 2.39 23.61
C VAL A 31 -20.95 2.14 22.15
N GLY A 32 -21.73 1.09 21.85
CA GLY A 32 -22.23 0.86 20.50
C GLY A 32 -23.15 1.96 19.98
N PHE A 33 -23.97 2.57 20.86
CA PHE A 33 -24.74 3.76 20.49
C PHE A 33 -23.84 4.98 20.25
N LEU A 34 -22.83 5.20 21.10
CA LEU A 34 -21.88 6.31 20.90
C LEU A 34 -21.13 6.19 19.58
N ILE A 35 -20.66 4.99 19.20
CA ILE A 35 -20.00 4.71 17.91
C ILE A 35 -20.92 5.02 16.73
N PHE A 36 -22.22 4.70 16.86
CA PHE A 36 -23.19 4.97 15.80
C PHE A 36 -23.48 6.47 15.68
N PHE A 37 -23.70 7.18 16.79
CA PHE A 37 -24.05 8.59 16.75
C PHE A 37 -22.88 9.49 16.35
N SER A 38 -21.64 9.14 16.72
CA SER A 38 -20.47 9.97 16.39
C SER A 38 -20.31 10.20 14.89
N ILE A 39 -20.66 9.21 14.05
CA ILE A 39 -20.52 9.28 12.60
C ILE A 39 -21.31 10.44 11.95
N PHE A 40 -22.40 10.89 12.59
CA PHE A 40 -23.25 11.97 12.08
C PHE A 40 -22.73 13.37 12.40
N PHE A 41 -21.87 13.51 13.41
CA PHE A 41 -21.33 14.78 13.86
C PHE A 41 -19.87 15.00 13.42
N GLU A 42 -19.24 13.96 12.88
CA GLU A 42 -17.92 14.07 12.26
C GLU A 42 -17.99 14.85 10.95
N LYS A 43 -16.99 15.71 10.72
CA LYS A 43 -16.80 16.37 9.43
C LYS A 43 -16.02 15.44 8.51
N TYR A 44 -16.44 15.32 7.28
CA TYR A 44 -15.75 14.57 6.24
C TYR A 44 -15.15 15.56 5.26
N THR A 45 -13.86 15.39 4.99
CA THR A 45 -13.14 16.21 4.03
C THR A 45 -13.52 15.78 2.61
N VAL A 46 -14.31 16.59 1.95
CA VAL A 46 -14.61 16.53 0.52
C VAL A 46 -13.85 17.70 -0.15
N TYR A 47 -13.60 17.62 -1.45
CA TYR A 47 -12.63 18.46 -2.19
C TYR A 47 -12.68 19.98 -1.87
N ASP A 48 -13.86 20.54 -1.63
CA ASP A 48 -14.14 21.95 -1.29
C ASP A 48 -13.95 22.28 0.21
N GLY A 49 -14.24 21.34 1.12
CA GLY A 49 -14.39 21.66 2.54
C GLY A 49 -14.70 20.45 3.44
N GLY A 50 -14.98 20.72 4.71
CA GLY A 50 -15.36 19.70 5.69
C GLY A 50 -16.88 19.67 5.91
N TYR A 51 -17.54 18.63 5.43
CA TYR A 51 -19.01 18.47 5.48
C TYR A 51 -19.42 17.37 6.47
N SER A 52 -20.40 17.63 7.31
CA SER A 52 -21.05 16.58 8.10
C SER A 52 -22.00 15.74 7.24
N ILE A 53 -22.44 14.58 7.77
CA ILE A 53 -23.50 13.79 7.11
C ILE A 53 -24.77 14.63 6.92
N TRP A 54 -25.08 15.53 7.86
CA TRP A 54 -26.20 16.45 7.73
C TRP A 54 -26.03 17.40 6.55
N ASP A 55 -24.84 17.99 6.39
CA ASP A 55 -24.55 18.88 5.27
C ASP A 55 -24.65 18.14 3.93
N ILE A 56 -24.25 16.87 3.88
CA ILE A 56 -24.39 16.02 2.70
C ILE A 56 -25.86 15.73 2.40
N ILE A 57 -26.67 15.39 3.41
CA ILE A 57 -28.11 15.12 3.27
C ILE A 57 -28.86 16.39 2.82
N PHE A 58 -28.59 17.54 3.43
CA PHE A 58 -29.24 18.80 3.09
C PHE A 58 -28.88 19.26 1.67
N ASN A 59 -27.61 19.17 1.28
CA ASN A 59 -27.21 19.47 -0.10
C ASN A 59 -27.84 18.52 -1.13
N LEU A 60 -28.01 17.24 -0.79
CA LEU A 60 -28.73 16.27 -1.63
C LEU A 60 -30.22 16.60 -1.77
N GLN A 61 -30.85 17.10 -0.70
CA GLN A 61 -32.26 17.51 -0.70
C GLN A 61 -32.52 18.81 -1.47
N GLU A 62 -31.57 19.74 -1.45
CA GLU A 62 -31.66 21.02 -2.16
C GLU A 62 -31.33 20.93 -3.66
N GLY A 63 -31.08 19.72 -4.20
CA GLY A 63 -30.70 19.52 -5.60
C GLY A 63 -29.27 20.00 -5.91
N GLY A 64 -28.44 20.22 -4.88
CA GLY A 64 -27.05 20.65 -5.01
C GLY A 64 -26.18 19.57 -5.66
N SER A 65 -25.43 19.95 -6.70
CA SER A 65 -24.56 19.04 -7.43
C SER A 65 -23.19 18.86 -6.74
N MET A 66 -23.16 18.20 -5.56
CA MET A 66 -21.91 17.84 -4.86
C MET A 66 -21.20 16.61 -5.47
N PHE A 67 -21.74 16.07 -6.57
CA PHE A 67 -21.30 14.83 -7.24
C PHE A 67 -20.88 15.10 -8.68
N LYS A 68 -20.25 16.24 -8.97
CA LYS A 68 -19.92 16.64 -10.34
C LYS A 68 -18.65 15.97 -10.87
N SER A 69 -17.81 15.39 -10.01
CA SER A 69 -16.64 14.61 -10.42
C SER A 69 -16.64 13.19 -9.84
N GLY A 70 -16.16 12.22 -10.61
CA GLY A 70 -16.04 10.82 -10.18
C GLY A 70 -15.17 10.63 -8.92
N GLU A 71 -14.33 11.60 -8.54
CA GLU A 71 -13.53 11.52 -7.31
C GLU A 71 -14.31 11.90 -6.04
N GLU A 72 -15.31 12.80 -6.14
CA GLU A 72 -16.19 13.19 -5.03
C GLU A 72 -17.07 12.01 -4.58
N SER A 73 -17.57 11.24 -5.55
CA SER A 73 -18.35 10.03 -5.28
C SER A 73 -17.48 8.92 -4.68
N ILE A 74 -16.27 8.66 -5.21
CA ILE A 74 -15.33 7.65 -4.69
C ILE A 74 -14.95 7.90 -3.22
N ARG A 75 -14.70 9.15 -2.82
CA ARG A 75 -14.37 9.47 -1.42
C ARG A 75 -15.55 9.23 -0.47
N LEU A 76 -16.77 9.49 -0.92
CA LEU A 76 -18.01 9.18 -0.20
C LEU A 76 -18.28 7.68 -0.12
N TYR A 77 -18.06 6.91 -1.19
CA TYR A 77 -18.18 5.45 -1.19
C TYR A 77 -17.24 4.80 -0.16
N LEU A 78 -16.04 5.37 0.04
CA LEU A 78 -15.09 4.90 1.05
C LEU A 78 -15.56 5.14 2.49
N LEU A 79 -16.58 5.98 2.73
CA LEU A 79 -17.24 6.15 4.03
C LEU A 79 -18.36 5.13 4.28
N ILE A 80 -18.87 4.46 3.24
CA ILE A 80 -19.91 3.43 3.37
C ILE A 80 -19.49 2.29 4.32
N PRO A 81 -18.25 1.75 4.24
CA PRO A 81 -17.78 0.78 5.23
C PRO A 81 -17.86 1.29 6.67
N ALA A 82 -17.47 2.55 6.92
CA ALA A 82 -17.57 3.17 8.24
C ALA A 82 -19.03 3.25 8.71
N PHE A 83 -19.95 3.60 7.80
CA PHE A 83 -21.39 3.66 8.09
C PHE A 83 -22.01 2.28 8.33
N ILE A 84 -21.66 1.28 7.51
CA ILE A 84 -22.07 -0.12 7.69
C ILE A 84 -21.61 -0.62 9.06
N ILE A 85 -20.35 -0.36 9.41
CA ILE A 85 -19.78 -0.77 10.70
C ILE A 85 -20.51 -0.08 11.85
N SER A 86 -20.70 1.24 11.78
CA SER A 86 -21.47 1.99 12.79
C SER A 86 -22.89 1.43 12.93
N THR A 87 -23.53 1.07 11.82
CA THR A 87 -24.86 0.44 11.81
C THR A 87 -24.82 -0.97 12.41
N LEU A 88 -23.78 -1.76 12.16
CA LEU A 88 -23.59 -3.06 12.81
C LEU A 88 -23.40 -2.92 14.33
N TYR A 89 -22.76 -1.84 14.79
CA TYR A 89 -22.67 -1.50 16.22
C TYR A 89 -24.03 -1.18 16.83
N LEU A 90 -24.88 -0.45 16.10
CA LEU A 90 -26.28 -0.24 16.49
C LEU A 90 -27.07 -1.54 16.54
N ILE A 91 -27.00 -2.38 15.49
CA ILE A 91 -27.67 -3.69 15.43
C ILE A 91 -27.22 -4.57 16.60
N ARG A 92 -25.92 -4.61 16.90
CA ARG A 92 -25.38 -5.31 18.05
C ARG A 92 -25.97 -4.77 19.36
N SER A 93 -26.05 -3.45 19.54
CA SER A 93 -26.63 -2.84 20.74
C SER A 93 -28.11 -3.23 20.91
N LEU A 94 -28.91 -3.19 19.85
CA LEU A 94 -30.30 -3.64 19.85
C LEU A 94 -30.42 -5.15 20.16
N TRP A 95 -29.54 -5.97 19.59
CA TRP A 95 -29.47 -7.42 19.81
C TRP A 95 -29.15 -7.76 21.28
N LEU A 96 -28.21 -7.03 21.87
CA LEU A 96 -27.82 -7.18 23.28
C LEU A 96 -28.94 -6.70 24.22
N MET A 97 -29.71 -5.66 23.86
CA MET A 97 -30.89 -5.25 24.63
C MET A 97 -31.98 -6.33 24.66
N LYS A 98 -32.17 -7.06 23.55
CA LYS A 98 -33.06 -8.24 23.48
C LYS A 98 -32.50 -9.49 24.20
N LYS A 99 -31.43 -9.33 24.98
CA LYS A 99 -30.74 -10.37 25.76
C LYS A 99 -30.20 -11.57 24.96
N LYS A 100 -30.04 -11.45 23.64
CA LYS A 100 -29.57 -12.52 22.75
C LYS A 100 -28.06 -12.79 22.88
N ASN A 101 -27.58 -13.87 22.25
CA ASN A 101 -26.19 -14.36 22.40
C ASN A 101 -25.16 -13.28 21.97
N PRO A 102 -24.24 -12.87 22.87
CA PRO A 102 -23.22 -11.86 22.58
C PRO A 102 -22.09 -12.34 21.65
N GLN A 103 -21.87 -13.66 21.51
CA GLN A 103 -20.77 -14.21 20.70
C GLN A 103 -20.94 -13.96 19.19
N VAL A 104 -22.18 -13.72 18.73
CA VAL A 104 -22.49 -13.44 17.32
C VAL A 104 -21.71 -12.24 16.78
N PHE A 105 -21.44 -11.23 17.62
CA PHE A 105 -20.73 -10.01 17.24
C PHE A 105 -19.33 -9.89 17.86
N ALA A 106 -18.72 -11.01 18.29
CA ALA A 106 -17.40 -10.99 18.91
C ALA A 106 -16.29 -10.48 17.96
N PHE A 107 -16.49 -10.61 16.64
CA PHE A 107 -15.59 -10.11 15.61
C PHE A 107 -15.68 -8.59 15.38
N LEU A 108 -16.78 -7.96 15.80
CA LEU A 108 -17.14 -6.59 15.40
C LEU A 108 -16.09 -5.54 15.80
N PRO A 109 -15.46 -5.58 16.98
CA PRO A 109 -14.41 -4.63 17.33
C PRO A 109 -13.15 -4.72 16.47
N MET A 110 -12.81 -5.93 16.01
CA MET A 110 -11.68 -6.12 15.09
C MET A 110 -12.00 -5.55 13.71
N VAL A 111 -13.18 -5.86 13.19
CA VAL A 111 -13.66 -5.36 11.88
C VAL A 111 -13.88 -3.85 11.92
N GLY A 112 -14.40 -3.33 13.03
CA GLY A 112 -14.62 -1.90 13.23
C GLY A 112 -13.32 -1.10 13.21
N LEU A 113 -12.29 -1.57 13.92
CA LEU A 113 -10.99 -0.91 13.93
C LEU A 113 -10.39 -0.86 12.52
N LEU A 114 -10.46 -1.96 11.75
CA LEU A 114 -9.97 -1.99 10.37
C LEU A 114 -10.79 -1.08 9.44
N GLY A 115 -12.11 -1.08 9.57
CA GLY A 115 -12.98 -0.34 8.67
C GLY A 115 -13.12 1.15 8.97
N TYR A 116 -12.74 1.63 10.16
CA TYR A 116 -12.54 3.07 10.41
C TYR A 116 -11.13 3.56 10.05
N VAL A 117 -10.10 2.71 10.25
CA VAL A 117 -8.70 3.02 9.86
C VAL A 117 -8.56 3.13 8.35
N SER A 118 -9.23 2.27 7.59
CA SER A 118 -9.16 2.25 6.13
C SER A 118 -9.53 3.61 5.49
N PRO A 119 -10.74 4.18 5.69
CA PRO A 119 -11.10 5.49 5.15
C PRO A 119 -10.30 6.64 5.77
N MET A 120 -9.85 6.54 7.01
CA MET A 120 -9.01 7.57 7.64
C MET A 120 -7.71 7.82 6.86
N TYR A 121 -7.02 6.76 6.42
CA TYR A 121 -5.75 6.88 5.71
C TYR A 121 -5.88 6.83 4.18
N LEU A 122 -6.83 6.06 3.63
CA LEU A 122 -7.03 5.97 2.18
C LEU A 122 -7.74 7.21 1.60
N SER A 123 -8.64 7.81 2.37
CA SER A 123 -9.44 8.97 1.97
C SER A 123 -9.11 10.24 2.74
N PHE A 124 -8.05 10.22 3.55
CA PHE A 124 -7.58 11.37 4.35
C PHE A 124 -8.68 11.98 5.24
N GLN A 125 -9.42 11.15 5.98
CA GLN A 125 -10.54 11.56 6.83
C GLN A 125 -10.14 11.60 8.31
N PRO A 126 -9.57 12.71 8.83
CA PRO A 126 -8.98 12.74 10.17
C PRO A 126 -10.00 12.59 11.30
N TYR A 127 -11.28 12.90 11.04
CA TYR A 127 -12.33 12.94 12.06
C TYR A 127 -12.82 11.55 12.49
N LEU A 128 -12.61 10.51 11.67
CA LEU A 128 -12.88 9.10 12.01
C LEU A 128 -12.03 8.55 13.18
N LEU A 129 -11.06 9.33 13.66
CA LEU A 129 -10.30 9.02 14.87
C LEU A 129 -11.20 8.80 16.09
N ILE A 130 -12.33 9.51 16.20
CA ILE A 130 -13.27 9.35 17.31
C ILE A 130 -13.88 7.95 17.27
N ASN A 131 -14.34 7.47 16.10
CA ASN A 131 -14.84 6.12 15.93
C ASN A 131 -13.80 5.02 16.22
N ILE A 132 -12.53 5.25 15.86
CA ILE A 132 -11.42 4.35 16.22
C ILE A 132 -11.27 4.28 17.75
N LEU A 133 -11.22 5.44 18.41
CA LEU A 133 -11.09 5.52 19.88
C LEU A 133 -12.25 4.84 20.59
N LEU A 134 -13.49 5.09 20.15
CA LEU A 134 -14.68 4.46 20.72
C LEU A 134 -14.70 2.95 20.51
N THR A 135 -14.20 2.46 19.37
CA THR A 135 -14.05 1.01 19.10
C THR A 135 -13.03 0.37 20.04
N VAL A 136 -11.93 1.05 20.34
CA VAL A 136 -10.94 0.62 21.33
C VAL A 136 -11.56 0.57 22.73
N VAL A 137 -12.30 1.61 23.12
CA VAL A 137 -13.02 1.68 24.40
C VAL A 137 -14.04 0.55 24.52
N ASP A 138 -14.79 0.25 23.45
CA ASP A 138 -15.74 -0.85 23.41
C ASP A 138 -15.06 -2.20 23.67
N TYR A 139 -14.00 -2.49 22.92
CA TYR A 139 -13.27 -3.75 23.05
C TYR A 139 -12.62 -3.91 24.43
N MET A 140 -11.83 -2.92 24.84
CA MET A 140 -11.06 -2.97 26.07
C MET A 140 -11.96 -2.90 27.31
N GLY A 141 -12.93 -1.99 27.31
CA GLY A 141 -13.81 -1.77 28.46
C GLY A 141 -14.74 -2.97 28.71
N ALA A 142 -15.26 -3.58 27.64
CA ALA A 142 -16.15 -4.72 27.80
C ALA A 142 -15.41 -6.00 28.26
N ARG A 143 -14.23 -6.26 27.69
CA ARG A 143 -13.41 -7.41 28.10
C ARG A 143 -12.89 -7.26 29.54
N TRP A 144 -12.55 -6.04 29.95
CA TRP A 144 -12.21 -5.75 31.33
C TRP A 144 -13.37 -6.05 32.28
N LEU A 145 -14.61 -5.71 31.91
CA LEU A 145 -15.80 -6.02 32.72
C LEU A 145 -16.12 -7.52 32.81
N GLU A 146 -15.89 -8.28 31.72
CA GLU A 146 -16.09 -9.73 31.67
C GLU A 146 -15.06 -10.49 32.52
N GLU A 147 -13.77 -10.15 32.39
CA GLU A 147 -12.69 -10.86 33.09
C GLU A 147 -12.54 -10.40 34.55
N ARG A 148 -13.06 -9.22 34.94
CA ARG A 148 -12.91 -8.68 36.30
C ARG A 148 -13.44 -9.64 37.38
N ASP A 149 -14.56 -10.29 37.13
CA ASP A 149 -15.19 -11.14 38.15
C ASP A 149 -14.61 -12.57 38.20
N GLU A 150 -14.09 -13.10 37.09
CA GLU A 150 -13.28 -14.34 37.09
C GLU A 150 -11.92 -14.12 37.77
N ILE A 151 -11.28 -12.97 37.55
CA ILE A 151 -10.08 -12.54 38.28
C ILE A 151 -10.39 -12.40 39.78
N ASN A 152 -11.55 -11.83 40.15
CA ASN A 152 -11.98 -11.70 41.54
C ASN A 152 -12.39 -13.05 42.17
N ALA A 153 -12.88 -14.01 41.39
CA ALA A 153 -13.26 -15.35 41.86
C ALA A 153 -12.03 -16.23 42.09
N ALA A 154 -11.08 -16.25 41.14
CA ALA A 154 -9.76 -16.88 41.33
C ALA A 154 -9.01 -16.24 42.52
N TYR A 155 -9.15 -14.93 42.72
CA TYR A 155 -8.67 -14.22 43.89
C TYR A 155 -9.40 -14.63 45.19
N LYS A 156 -10.72 -14.91 45.16
CA LYS A 156 -11.49 -15.40 46.31
C LYS A 156 -11.12 -16.83 46.71
N GLU A 157 -10.79 -17.68 45.74
CA GLU A 157 -10.37 -19.07 45.96
C GLU A 157 -8.96 -19.15 46.56
N GLN A 158 -8.04 -18.30 46.08
CA GLN A 158 -6.73 -18.06 46.69
C GLN A 158 -6.88 -17.50 48.13
N LYS A 159 -7.84 -16.60 48.33
CA LYS A 159 -8.17 -15.97 49.63
C LYS A 159 -8.82 -16.92 50.65
N ALA A 160 -9.35 -18.07 50.23
CA ALA A 160 -9.87 -19.11 51.14
C ALA A 160 -8.73 -19.96 51.73
N ARG A 161 -7.66 -20.20 50.97
CA ARG A 161 -6.42 -20.83 51.45
C ARG A 161 -5.59 -19.88 52.33
N GLU A 162 -5.56 -18.59 51.99
CA GLU A 162 -4.85 -17.57 52.76
C GLU A 162 -5.58 -17.11 54.05
N ARG A 163 -6.81 -17.56 54.33
CA ARG A 163 -7.58 -17.16 55.53
C ARG A 163 -6.96 -17.66 56.83
N ALA A 164 -6.20 -18.75 56.80
CA ALA A 164 -5.52 -19.29 57.98
C ALA A 164 -4.22 -18.55 58.34
N GLU A 165 -3.61 -17.80 57.41
CA GLU A 165 -2.34 -17.08 57.62
C GLU A 165 -2.51 -15.54 57.80
N LYS A 166 -3.72 -15.00 57.67
CA LYS A 166 -3.95 -13.55 57.48
C LYS A 166 -4.46 -12.75 58.68
N GLU A 167 -4.56 -13.31 59.88
CA GLU A 167 -4.95 -12.52 61.06
C GLU A 167 -3.80 -11.66 61.60
N GLU A 168 -2.54 -12.12 61.50
CA GLU A 168 -1.37 -11.29 61.86
C GLU A 168 -1.04 -10.22 60.80
N GLN A 169 -1.17 -10.53 59.50
CA GLN A 169 -0.76 -9.61 58.43
C GLN A 169 -1.73 -8.44 58.21
N LYS A 170 -2.96 -8.51 58.72
CA LYS A 170 -3.96 -7.43 58.59
C LYS A 170 -3.68 -6.21 59.47
N LYS A 171 -2.84 -6.32 60.50
CA LYS A 171 -2.41 -5.15 61.29
C LYS A 171 -1.32 -4.30 60.60
N VAL A 172 -0.65 -4.83 59.56
CA VAL A 172 0.54 -4.18 58.96
C VAL A 172 0.31 -3.58 57.56
N ARG A 173 -0.73 -3.98 56.81
CA ARG A 173 -0.82 -3.67 55.35
C ARG A 173 -2.12 -2.99 54.85
N TYR A 174 -2.74 -2.11 55.62
CA TYR A 174 -3.77 -1.20 55.08
C TYR A 174 -3.10 0.12 54.67
N PHE A 175 -2.90 0.36 53.36
CA PHE A 175 -2.37 1.61 52.84
C PHE A 175 -3.44 2.37 52.05
N PRO A 176 -4.13 3.36 52.68
CA PRO A 176 -5.14 4.20 52.05
C PRO A 176 -4.55 5.54 51.56
N GLY A 177 -3.29 5.56 51.10
CA GLY A 177 -2.57 6.79 50.71
C GLY A 177 -2.21 6.87 49.23
N ARG A 178 -1.84 8.08 48.76
CA ARG A 178 -1.10 8.27 47.50
C ARG A 178 0.21 7.48 47.56
N TYR A 179 0.62 6.86 46.46
CA TYR A 179 1.91 6.14 46.43
C TYR A 179 3.04 7.11 46.84
N PRO A 180 3.89 6.72 47.80
CA PRO A 180 5.00 7.58 48.23
C PRO A 180 5.98 7.79 47.07
N GLU A 181 6.75 8.88 47.09
CA GLU A 181 7.76 9.16 46.05
C GLU A 181 8.74 7.99 45.84
N GLU A 182 8.99 7.22 46.90
CA GLU A 182 9.83 6.02 46.87
C GLU A 182 9.31 4.95 45.91
N PHE A 183 7.99 4.82 45.75
CA PHE A 183 7.38 3.92 44.79
C PHE A 183 7.75 4.32 43.36
N PHE A 184 7.63 5.60 43.01
CA PHE A 184 8.03 6.12 41.70
C PHE A 184 9.56 6.05 41.51
N ARG A 185 10.34 6.17 42.59
CA ARG A 185 11.79 5.95 42.58
C ARG A 185 12.13 4.49 42.25
N ILE A 186 11.39 3.52 42.77
CA ILE A 186 11.54 2.09 42.43
C ILE A 186 11.11 1.84 40.97
N VAL A 187 10.00 2.41 40.52
CA VAL A 187 9.54 2.33 39.13
C VAL A 187 10.62 2.83 38.17
N ARG A 188 11.20 4.00 38.46
CA ARG A 188 12.29 4.60 37.69
C ARG A 188 13.56 3.75 37.73
N LYS A 189 13.96 3.22 38.90
CA LYS A 189 15.12 2.31 39.02
C LYS A 189 14.92 1.02 38.24
N ASN A 190 13.71 0.46 38.23
CA ASN A 190 13.39 -0.73 37.45
C ASN A 190 13.42 -0.45 35.93
N ASP A 191 12.92 0.70 35.48
CA ASP A 191 13.03 1.11 34.08
C ASP A 191 14.50 1.24 33.65
N ILE A 192 15.37 1.75 34.55
CA ILE A 192 16.82 1.81 34.35
C ILE A 192 17.46 0.42 34.33
N TYR A 193 16.85 -0.63 34.89
CA TYR A 193 17.38 -1.99 34.82
C TYR A 193 17.06 -2.67 33.46
N GLY A 194 15.90 -2.38 32.86
CA GLY A 194 15.46 -2.91 31.56
C GLY A 194 16.00 -2.18 30.32
N LYS A 195 17.26 -1.73 30.33
CA LYS A 195 17.80 -0.77 29.33
C LYS A 195 17.75 -1.27 27.87
N ASN A 196 17.91 -2.58 27.62
CA ASN A 196 18.02 -3.10 26.25
C ASN A 196 16.67 -3.06 25.54
N GLY A 197 15.63 -3.62 26.17
CA GLY A 197 14.27 -3.59 25.66
C GLY A 197 13.74 -2.15 25.51
N LYS A 198 14.08 -1.27 26.45
CA LYS A 198 13.78 0.16 26.36
C LYS A 198 14.44 0.81 25.14
N ARG A 199 15.74 0.57 24.90
CA ARG A 199 16.45 1.11 23.73
C ARG A 199 15.81 0.66 22.42
N VAL A 200 15.42 -0.61 22.32
CA VAL A 200 14.74 -1.14 21.13
C VAL A 200 13.35 -0.51 20.94
N LEU A 201 12.58 -0.34 22.02
CA LEU A 201 11.29 0.35 21.98
C LEU A 201 11.44 1.81 21.52
N LEU A 202 12.38 2.55 22.09
CA LEU A 202 12.63 3.95 21.73
C LEU A 202 13.08 4.09 20.27
N ALA A 203 14.08 3.31 19.84
CA ALA A 203 14.55 3.33 18.46
C ALA A 203 13.45 2.92 17.47
N GLY A 204 12.63 1.93 17.85
CA GLY A 204 11.50 1.47 17.05
C GLY A 204 10.38 2.49 16.95
N GLY A 205 10.03 3.16 18.05
CA GLY A 205 9.05 4.24 18.06
C GLY A 205 9.50 5.45 17.23
N ILE A 206 10.77 5.84 17.36
CA ILE A 206 11.40 6.89 16.56
C ILE A 206 11.32 6.55 15.07
N LEU A 207 11.78 5.36 14.68
CA LEU A 207 11.77 4.93 13.28
C LEU A 207 10.35 4.87 12.72
N SER A 208 9.41 4.24 13.43
CA SER A 208 8.03 4.11 12.95
C SER A 208 7.36 5.46 12.77
N SER A 209 7.51 6.37 13.74
CA SER A 209 6.91 7.69 13.64
C SER A 209 7.57 8.55 12.55
N ALA A 210 8.90 8.48 12.40
CA ALA A 210 9.60 9.13 11.31
C ALA A 210 9.13 8.62 9.94
N CYS A 211 9.02 7.30 9.74
CA CYS A 211 8.54 6.71 8.49
C CYS A 211 7.13 7.16 8.13
N VAL A 212 6.19 7.15 9.09
CA VAL A 212 4.81 7.63 8.87
C VAL A 212 4.82 9.09 8.45
N TYR A 213 5.56 9.94 9.18
CA TYR A 213 5.62 11.37 8.89
C TYR A 213 6.21 11.66 7.51
N ILE A 214 7.32 10.99 7.16
CA ILE A 214 7.98 11.17 5.86
C ILE A 214 7.04 10.74 4.74
N MET A 215 6.41 9.56 4.83
CA MET A 215 5.47 9.08 3.81
C MET A 215 4.31 10.05 3.58
N LEU A 216 3.70 10.57 4.65
CA LEU A 216 2.61 11.54 4.55
C LEU A 216 3.07 12.88 3.97
N THR A 217 4.25 13.35 4.36
CA THR A 217 4.80 14.61 3.84
C THR A 217 5.10 14.47 2.35
N MET A 218 5.77 13.40 1.94
CA MET A 218 6.08 13.16 0.53
C MET A 218 4.80 13.05 -0.31
N TYR A 219 3.80 12.30 0.16
CA TYR A 219 2.50 12.24 -0.50
C TYR A 219 1.87 13.64 -0.66
N SER A 220 1.88 14.46 0.41
CA SER A 220 1.32 15.82 0.36
C SER A 220 2.07 16.76 -0.58
N LEU A 221 3.40 16.61 -0.68
CA LEU A 221 4.21 17.39 -1.61
C LEU A 221 3.88 17.03 -3.05
N PHE A 222 3.72 15.75 -3.38
CA PHE A 222 3.37 15.31 -4.73
C PHE A 222 1.97 15.74 -5.16
N THR A 223 0.99 15.66 -4.26
CA THR A 223 -0.37 16.13 -4.54
C THR A 223 -0.45 17.65 -4.74
N GLY A 224 0.54 18.41 -4.26
CA GLY A 224 0.57 19.87 -4.42
C GLY A 224 1.23 20.39 -5.71
N ILE A 225 1.95 19.53 -6.45
CA ILE A 225 2.66 19.90 -7.70
C ILE A 225 1.81 19.62 -8.93
N HIS A 226 1.04 18.54 -8.88
CA HIS A 226 0.24 18.09 -10.01
C HIS A 226 -1.05 18.93 -10.07
N GLY A 227 -1.42 19.38 -11.27
CA GLY A 227 -2.65 20.14 -11.50
C GLY A 227 -3.89 19.34 -11.08
N LYS A 228 -5.04 20.02 -10.98
CA LYS A 228 -6.34 19.39 -10.65
C LYS A 228 -6.65 18.17 -11.56
N GLU A 229 -6.09 18.15 -12.76
CA GLU A 229 -6.28 17.19 -13.85
C GLU A 229 -5.53 15.85 -13.64
N ASP A 230 -4.26 15.87 -13.22
CA ASP A 230 -3.51 14.65 -12.84
C ASP A 230 -4.04 14.00 -11.55
N MET A 231 -4.66 14.81 -10.69
CA MET A 231 -5.36 14.35 -9.50
C MET A 231 -6.70 13.66 -9.86
N LEU A 232 -7.41 14.20 -10.86
CA LEU A 232 -8.65 13.66 -11.47
C LEU A 232 -8.42 12.27 -12.09
N LEU A 233 -7.32 12.09 -12.84
CA LEU A 233 -6.95 10.81 -13.45
C LEU A 233 -6.29 9.86 -12.44
N GLY A 234 -5.59 10.39 -11.43
CA GLY A 234 -4.90 9.64 -10.38
C GLY A 234 -3.88 8.64 -10.93
N THR A 235 -3.20 9.01 -12.01
CA THR A 235 -2.25 8.15 -12.74
C THR A 235 -0.82 8.27 -12.19
N GLY A 236 -0.08 7.17 -12.39
CA GLY A 236 1.35 7.05 -12.16
C GLY A 236 1.80 7.23 -10.70
N LEU A 237 2.41 8.38 -10.41
CA LEU A 237 3.30 8.59 -9.26
C LEU A 237 2.56 8.74 -7.91
N VAL A 238 1.44 9.47 -7.88
CA VAL A 238 0.64 9.63 -6.65
C VAL A 238 0.07 8.29 -6.20
N GLN A 239 -0.36 7.47 -7.16
CA GLN A 239 -0.84 6.11 -6.90
C GLN A 239 0.25 5.21 -6.33
N VAL A 240 1.48 5.31 -6.86
CA VAL A 240 2.66 4.59 -6.33
C VAL A 240 2.91 4.95 -4.87
N PHE A 241 2.85 6.24 -4.49
CA PHE A 241 2.99 6.64 -3.07
C PHE A 241 1.89 6.09 -2.19
N ARG A 242 0.64 6.15 -2.65
CA ARG A 242 -0.50 5.63 -1.88
C ARG A 242 -0.34 4.13 -1.62
N GLN A 243 -0.02 3.35 -2.66
CA GLN A 243 0.20 1.90 -2.54
C GLN A 243 1.40 1.58 -1.63
N ALA A 244 2.52 2.28 -1.81
CA ALA A 244 3.70 2.12 -0.97
C ALA A 244 3.43 2.52 0.49
N GLY A 245 2.65 3.58 0.73
CA GLY A 245 2.25 4.06 2.05
C GLY A 245 1.46 3.01 2.82
N VAL A 246 0.47 2.37 2.18
CA VAL A 246 -0.30 1.26 2.78
C VAL A 246 0.61 0.09 3.14
N LEU A 247 1.50 -0.31 2.23
CA LEU A 247 2.46 -1.39 2.46
C LEU A 247 3.38 -1.08 3.65
N VAL A 248 3.99 0.11 3.67
CA VAL A 248 4.88 0.54 4.75
C VAL A 248 4.12 0.55 6.07
N PHE A 249 2.88 1.04 6.10
CA PHE A 249 2.07 1.06 7.32
C PHE A 249 1.81 -0.34 7.89
N ILE A 250 1.48 -1.31 7.03
CA ILE A 250 1.32 -2.73 7.43
C ILE A 250 2.64 -3.29 8.00
N LEU A 251 3.76 -3.02 7.33
CA LEU A 251 5.08 -3.43 7.80
C LEU A 251 5.48 -2.75 9.11
N LEU A 252 5.07 -1.51 9.35
CA LEU A 252 5.31 -0.82 10.63
C LEU A 252 4.51 -1.45 11.77
N ILE A 253 3.26 -1.84 11.54
CA ILE A 253 2.45 -2.56 12.55
C ILE A 253 3.15 -3.86 12.93
N LEU A 254 3.54 -4.68 11.95
CA LEU A 254 4.23 -5.95 12.20
C LEU A 254 5.56 -5.75 12.94
N MET A 255 6.33 -4.73 12.56
CA MET A 255 7.60 -4.38 13.21
C MET A 255 7.37 -3.98 14.68
N LEU A 256 6.43 -3.06 14.93
CA LEU A 256 6.05 -2.62 16.28
C LEU A 256 5.54 -3.79 17.12
N THR A 257 4.76 -4.71 16.55
CA THR A 257 4.31 -5.92 17.25
C THR A 257 5.51 -6.73 17.76
N MET A 258 6.55 -6.90 16.96
CA MET A 258 7.76 -7.62 17.36
C MET A 258 8.59 -6.87 18.41
N ILE A 259 8.69 -5.54 18.28
CA ILE A 259 9.38 -4.67 19.23
C ILE A 259 8.70 -4.69 20.59
N ILE A 260 7.38 -4.52 20.64
CA ILE A 260 6.57 -4.58 21.85
C ILE A 260 6.68 -5.98 22.47
N SER A 261 6.61 -7.05 21.67
CA SER A 261 6.88 -8.42 22.11
C SER A 261 8.26 -8.58 22.75
N CYS A 262 9.28 -7.90 22.24
CA CYS A 262 10.63 -7.93 22.80
C CYS A 262 10.70 -7.16 24.13
N TYR A 263 10.11 -5.96 24.18
CA TYR A 263 10.03 -5.11 25.35
C TYR A 263 9.28 -5.79 26.51
N ILE A 264 8.09 -6.34 26.24
CA ILE A 264 7.28 -7.07 27.23
C ILE A 264 8.08 -8.19 27.87
N ARG A 265 8.81 -8.97 27.07
CA ARG A 265 9.60 -10.09 27.56
C ARG A 265 10.71 -9.63 28.51
N GLU A 266 11.37 -8.52 28.22
CA GLU A 266 12.39 -7.98 29.11
C GLU A 266 11.79 -7.53 30.45
N GLN A 267 10.68 -6.82 30.40
CA GLN A 267 9.99 -6.31 31.59
C GLN A 267 9.35 -7.43 32.41
N LYS A 268 8.87 -8.50 31.77
CA LYS A 268 8.19 -9.62 32.44
C LYS A 268 9.02 -10.21 33.57
N LYS A 269 10.36 -10.26 33.44
CA LYS A 269 11.25 -10.81 34.47
C LYS A 269 11.24 -9.99 35.76
N SER A 270 11.36 -8.67 35.67
CA SER A 270 11.33 -7.80 36.84
C SER A 270 9.91 -7.62 37.38
N MET A 271 8.91 -7.53 36.50
CA MET A 271 7.49 -7.45 36.89
C MET A 271 7.00 -8.71 37.63
N ARG A 272 7.51 -9.89 37.24
CA ARG A 272 7.27 -11.14 37.96
C ARG A 272 7.89 -11.10 39.36
N LEU A 273 9.12 -10.60 39.51
CA LEU A 273 9.77 -10.46 40.82
C LEU A 273 8.91 -9.59 41.76
N PHE A 274 8.38 -8.47 41.28
CA PHE A 274 7.46 -7.63 42.07
C PHE A 274 6.19 -8.37 42.49
N THR A 275 5.61 -9.15 41.58
CA THR A 275 4.44 -10.00 41.90
C THR A 275 4.79 -11.04 42.98
N ILE A 276 5.98 -11.66 42.90
CA ILE A 276 6.48 -12.63 43.91
C ILE A 276 6.73 -11.96 45.26
N LEU A 277 7.29 -10.74 45.27
CA LEU A 277 7.49 -9.92 46.47
C LEU A 277 6.18 -9.41 47.10
N GLY A 278 5.03 -9.75 46.50
CA GLY A 278 3.71 -9.45 47.04
C GLY A 278 3.07 -8.18 46.50
N MET A 279 3.59 -7.57 45.43
CA MET A 279 2.90 -6.47 44.74
C MET A 279 1.65 -6.96 44.02
N ARG A 280 0.57 -6.16 44.08
CA ARG A 280 -0.70 -6.46 43.41
C ARG A 280 -0.54 -6.44 41.89
N SER A 281 -1.13 -7.44 41.21
CA SER A 281 -1.10 -7.56 39.75
C SER A 281 -1.60 -6.30 39.02
N SER A 282 -2.64 -5.63 39.53
CA SER A 282 -3.13 -4.37 38.96
C SER A 282 -2.10 -3.24 39.01
N THR A 283 -1.29 -3.19 40.07
CA THR A 283 -0.23 -2.19 40.23
C THR A 283 0.95 -2.49 39.30
N VAL A 284 1.25 -3.77 39.06
CA VAL A 284 2.26 -4.20 38.07
C VAL A 284 1.83 -3.81 36.65
N TYR A 285 0.55 -4.02 36.30
CA TYR A 285 0.02 -3.57 35.00
C TYR A 285 0.03 -2.05 34.84
N LEU A 286 -0.37 -1.31 35.88
CA LEU A 286 -0.34 0.15 35.87
C LEU A 286 1.10 0.67 35.69
N MET A 287 2.06 0.09 36.40
CA MET A 287 3.47 0.47 36.28
C MET A 287 4.00 0.18 34.86
N PHE A 288 3.67 -0.97 34.28
CA PHE A 288 4.04 -1.29 32.90
C PHE A 288 3.41 -0.31 31.90
N ALA A 289 2.11 0.00 32.05
CA ALA A 289 1.39 0.90 31.16
C ALA A 289 1.99 2.31 31.18
N ILE A 290 2.21 2.90 32.37
CA ILE A 290 2.80 4.24 32.51
C ILE A 290 4.18 4.30 31.86
N VAL A 291 5.06 3.34 32.17
CA VAL A 291 6.43 3.34 31.62
C VAL A 291 6.42 3.11 30.11
N PHE A 292 5.57 2.20 29.62
CA PHE A 292 5.43 1.95 28.20
C PHE A 292 4.91 3.18 27.45
N GLU A 293 3.81 3.79 27.92
CA GLU A 293 3.17 4.95 27.29
C GLU A 293 4.12 6.14 27.22
N ILE A 294 4.80 6.48 28.32
CA ILE A 294 5.77 7.59 28.34
C ILE A 294 6.87 7.36 27.30
N ASN A 295 7.46 6.17 27.25
CA ASN A 295 8.54 5.86 26.31
C ASN A 295 8.04 5.82 24.86
N ALA A 296 6.87 5.25 24.60
CA ALA A 296 6.28 5.18 23.27
C ALA A 296 5.91 6.59 22.75
N LEU A 297 5.28 7.43 23.57
CA LEU A 297 4.92 8.79 23.17
C LEU A 297 6.15 9.69 22.98
N LEU A 298 7.15 9.61 23.88
CA LEU A 298 8.39 10.37 23.74
C LEU A 298 9.16 9.97 22.48
N SER A 299 9.27 8.66 22.21
CA SER A 299 9.91 8.18 20.98
C SER A 299 9.14 8.58 19.72
N GLY A 300 7.81 8.54 19.75
CA GLY A 300 6.97 9.06 18.68
C GLY A 300 7.23 10.54 18.41
N ALA A 301 7.23 11.39 19.45
CA ALA A 301 7.49 12.82 19.30
C ALA A 301 8.88 13.11 18.70
N VAL A 302 9.92 12.44 19.20
CA VAL A 302 11.28 12.55 18.65
C VAL A 302 11.32 12.05 17.20
N GLY A 303 10.62 10.97 16.90
CA GLY A 303 10.48 10.43 15.54
C GLY A 303 9.84 11.41 14.57
N MET A 304 8.83 12.17 14.97
CA MET A 304 8.22 13.20 14.12
C MET A 304 9.19 14.35 13.83
N VAL A 305 9.92 14.82 14.85
CA VAL A 305 10.92 15.89 14.65
C VAL A 305 12.01 15.44 13.69
N LEU A 306 12.50 14.21 13.84
CA LEU A 306 13.48 13.61 12.91
C LEU A 306 12.89 13.42 11.52
N GLY A 307 11.66 12.90 11.41
CA GLY A 307 10.95 12.73 10.15
C GLY A 307 10.75 14.06 9.43
N TRP A 308 10.44 15.12 10.15
CA TRP A 308 10.37 16.48 9.61
C TRP A 308 11.71 16.96 9.05
N GLY A 309 12.79 16.82 9.81
CA GLY A 309 14.13 17.22 9.34
C GLY A 309 14.55 16.46 8.08
N ILE A 310 14.28 15.15 8.02
CA ILE A 310 14.56 14.32 6.84
C ILE A 310 13.70 14.76 5.66
N SER A 311 12.39 14.96 5.86
CA SER A 311 11.49 15.45 4.81
C SER A 311 11.88 16.82 4.28
N TYR A 312 12.40 17.72 5.12
CA TYR A 312 12.90 19.02 4.71
C TYR A 312 14.13 18.89 3.79
N PHE A 313 15.07 17.99 4.14
CA PHE A 313 16.23 17.71 3.32
C PHE A 313 15.83 17.08 1.96
N ILE A 314 14.91 16.11 1.97
CA ILE A 314 14.38 15.49 0.74
C ILE A 314 13.71 16.55 -0.14
N LYS A 315 12.87 17.42 0.46
CA LYS A 315 12.26 18.55 -0.25
C LYS A 315 13.32 19.44 -0.89
N GLY A 316 14.40 19.75 -0.17
CA GLY A 316 15.51 20.55 -0.70
C GLY A 316 16.15 19.94 -1.95
N ILE A 317 16.41 18.63 -1.93
CA ILE A 317 16.93 17.89 -3.10
C ILE A 317 15.94 17.99 -4.27
N TRP A 318 14.65 17.79 -4.01
CA TRP A 318 13.64 17.81 -5.09
C TRP A 318 13.43 19.21 -5.64
N GLN A 319 13.37 20.23 -4.78
CA GLN A 319 13.24 21.64 -5.17
C GLN A 319 14.39 22.09 -6.06
N SER A 320 15.62 21.62 -5.78
CA SER A 320 16.80 21.97 -6.58
C SER A 320 16.75 21.43 -8.01
N SER A 321 15.90 20.42 -8.26
CA SER A 321 15.73 19.79 -9.57
C SER A 321 14.45 20.21 -10.31
N LEU A 322 13.62 21.06 -9.70
CA LEU A 322 12.35 21.56 -10.25
C LEU A 322 12.54 22.94 -10.88
N ALA A 323 13.05 22.99 -12.11
CA ALA A 323 13.00 24.16 -12.97
C ALA A 323 12.22 23.80 -14.23
N HIS A 324 11.02 24.35 -14.39
CA HIS A 324 10.18 24.15 -15.57
C HIS A 324 10.08 25.48 -16.33
N ASN A 325 10.57 25.55 -17.57
CA ASN A 325 10.55 26.77 -18.40
C ASN A 325 11.07 28.05 -17.73
N GLY A 326 12.11 27.95 -16.88
CA GLY A 326 12.63 29.07 -16.10
C GLY A 326 11.74 29.52 -14.93
N VAL A 327 10.57 28.90 -14.74
CA VAL A 327 9.69 29.08 -13.58
C VAL A 327 10.05 28.06 -12.51
N LYS A 328 10.51 28.56 -11.35
CA LYS A 328 10.77 27.72 -10.18
C LYS A 328 9.43 27.26 -9.60
N ILE A 329 9.07 26.00 -9.79
CA ILE A 329 7.90 25.40 -9.12
C ILE A 329 8.23 25.29 -7.64
N VAL A 330 7.60 26.12 -6.80
CA VAL A 330 7.83 26.12 -5.35
C VAL A 330 7.02 24.99 -4.72
N LEU A 331 7.71 23.97 -4.21
CA LEU A 331 7.09 22.91 -3.41
C LEU A 331 6.46 23.51 -2.15
N GLY A 332 5.23 23.08 -1.85
CA GLY A 332 4.51 23.46 -0.62
C GLY A 332 5.31 23.23 0.67
N SER A 333 4.92 23.84 1.78
CA SER A 333 5.64 23.70 3.04
C SER A 333 5.70 22.23 3.51
N SER A 334 6.88 21.76 3.92
CA SER A 334 7.03 20.43 4.54
C SER A 334 6.27 20.33 5.87
N ILE A 335 5.92 21.48 6.45
CA ILE A 335 5.12 21.61 7.67
C ILE A 335 3.71 22.01 7.26
N SER A 336 2.74 21.16 7.59
CA SER A 336 1.33 21.50 7.56
C SER A 336 0.68 20.97 8.83
N PHE A 337 -0.23 21.75 9.43
CA PHE A 337 -0.98 21.31 10.60
C PHE A 337 -1.71 19.98 10.33
N LYS A 338 -2.18 19.80 9.09
CA LYS A 338 -2.82 18.55 8.62
C LYS A 338 -1.86 17.36 8.63
N THR A 339 -0.62 17.51 8.13
CA THR A 339 0.35 16.41 8.06
C THR A 339 0.87 16.03 9.45
N ILE A 340 1.03 17.00 10.36
CA ILE A 340 1.35 16.74 11.77
C ILE A 340 0.24 15.95 12.45
N GLY A 341 -1.01 16.39 12.35
CA GLY A 341 -2.17 15.71 12.97
C GLY A 341 -2.31 14.26 12.47
N LEU A 342 -2.22 14.05 11.15
CA LEU A 342 -2.27 12.72 10.55
C LEU A 342 -1.05 11.86 10.90
N GLY A 343 0.13 12.45 11.06
CA GLY A 343 1.33 11.74 11.50
C GLY A 343 1.20 11.22 12.93
N ILE A 344 0.65 12.05 13.84
CA ILE A 344 0.33 11.65 15.22
C ILE A 344 -0.68 10.53 15.23
N ALA A 345 -1.80 10.71 14.52
CA ALA A 345 -2.81 9.66 14.42
C ALA A 345 -2.24 8.36 13.83
N GLY A 346 -1.46 8.46 12.74
CA GLY A 346 -0.78 7.34 12.07
C GLY A 346 0.03 6.49 13.03
N TYR A 347 0.92 7.14 13.76
CA TYR A 347 1.76 6.47 14.74
C TYR A 347 0.94 5.85 15.87
N LEU A 348 -0.03 6.57 16.44
CA LEU A 348 -0.88 6.07 17.52
C LEU A 348 -1.74 4.88 17.07
N THR A 349 -2.31 4.92 15.87
CA THR A 349 -3.05 3.80 15.29
C THR A 349 -2.15 2.58 15.16
N ALA A 350 -0.95 2.72 14.60
CA ALA A 350 -0.01 1.62 14.46
C ALA A 350 0.40 1.04 15.83
N LEU A 351 0.60 1.90 16.83
CA LEU A 351 0.93 1.51 18.20
C LEU A 351 -0.21 0.74 18.87
N ILE A 352 -1.45 1.22 18.76
CA ILE A 352 -2.64 0.57 19.33
C ILE A 352 -2.87 -0.80 18.69
N LEU A 353 -2.78 -0.88 17.36
CA LEU A 353 -2.87 -2.16 16.63
C LEU A 353 -1.78 -3.13 17.08
N ALA A 354 -0.54 -2.66 17.21
CA ALA A 354 0.58 -3.48 17.66
C ALA A 354 0.45 -3.94 19.12
N LEU A 355 -0.17 -3.13 19.99
CA LEU A 355 -0.55 -3.52 21.35
C LEU A 355 -1.66 -4.56 21.36
N GLY A 356 -2.69 -4.38 20.53
CA GLY A 356 -3.79 -5.35 20.37
C GLY A 356 -3.29 -6.74 19.97
N LEU A 357 -2.36 -6.79 19.00
CA LEU A 357 -1.71 -8.05 18.59
C LEU A 357 -0.83 -8.67 19.69
N ASN A 358 -0.40 -7.90 20.70
CA ASN A 358 0.40 -8.37 21.83
C ASN A 358 -0.41 -8.60 23.12
N GLN A 359 -1.74 -8.53 23.06
CA GLN A 359 -2.58 -8.55 24.25
C GLN A 359 -2.35 -9.79 25.14
N GLU A 360 -2.20 -10.99 24.56
CA GLU A 360 -1.93 -12.20 25.34
C GLU A 360 -0.61 -12.11 26.12
N ASN A 361 0.43 -11.54 25.51
CA ASN A 361 1.72 -11.33 26.16
C ASN A 361 1.61 -10.33 27.31
N ILE A 362 0.79 -9.28 27.14
CA ILE A 362 0.51 -8.29 28.19
C ILE A 362 -0.31 -8.93 29.32
N LEU A 363 -1.36 -9.70 29.04
CA LEU A 363 -2.18 -10.36 30.07
C LEU A 363 -1.41 -11.43 30.86
N ASN A 364 -0.38 -12.03 30.27
CA ASN A 364 0.46 -13.02 30.91
C ASN A 364 1.57 -12.43 31.80
N LEU A 365 1.69 -11.10 31.85
CA LEU A 365 2.77 -10.38 32.53
C LEU A 365 2.66 -10.50 34.05
N ALA A 366 1.45 -10.46 34.63
CA ALA A 366 1.23 -10.63 36.07
C ALA A 366 0.56 -11.97 36.46
N ARG A 367 0.01 -12.76 35.52
CA ARG A 367 -0.70 -14.02 35.82
C ARG A 367 0.21 -15.23 36.10
N SER A 368 1.48 -15.19 35.69
CA SER A 368 2.36 -16.36 35.78
C SER A 368 3.37 -16.21 36.93
N MET A 369 3.13 -16.86 38.08
CA MET A 369 4.14 -17.00 39.16
C MET A 369 5.18 -18.10 38.88
N ASN A 370 4.92 -18.95 37.88
CA ASN A 370 5.75 -20.12 37.60
C ASN A 370 7.05 -19.75 36.86
N MET A 371 8.18 -19.68 37.58
CA MET A 371 9.50 -19.32 37.05
C MET A 371 9.92 -20.14 35.81
N ASN A 372 9.40 -21.37 35.65
CA ASN A 372 9.75 -22.28 34.57
C ASN A 372 8.88 -22.14 33.30
N ALA A 373 7.87 -21.26 33.30
CA ALA A 373 6.96 -21.07 32.16
C ALA A 373 7.66 -20.58 30.88
N GLU A 374 8.83 -19.94 30.97
CA GLU A 374 9.60 -19.46 29.80
C GLU A 374 10.43 -20.56 29.11
N ALA A 375 10.62 -21.72 29.75
CA ALA A 375 11.42 -22.82 29.20
C ALA A 375 10.62 -23.76 28.29
N GLN A 376 9.30 -23.57 28.18
CA GLN A 376 8.46 -24.44 27.34
C GLN A 376 8.65 -24.13 25.86
N ARG A 377 9.02 -25.18 25.11
CA ARG A 377 9.10 -25.18 23.65
C ARG A 377 7.76 -24.80 23.03
N GLU A 378 7.75 -23.82 22.12
CA GLU A 378 6.55 -23.48 21.35
C GLU A 378 6.06 -24.70 20.56
N LYS A 379 4.76 -25.01 20.67
CA LYS A 379 4.15 -26.14 19.96
C LYS A 379 4.03 -25.82 18.46
N ARG A 380 4.39 -26.79 17.62
CA ARG A 380 4.18 -26.75 16.17
C ARG A 380 3.47 -28.01 15.68
N SER A 381 2.69 -27.89 14.61
CA SER A 381 2.13 -29.06 13.94
C SER A 381 3.20 -29.76 13.10
N ARG A 382 3.33 -31.09 13.24
CA ARG A 382 4.35 -31.87 12.52
C ARG A 382 3.85 -32.52 11.23
N LYS A 383 2.52 -32.71 11.10
CA LYS A 383 1.91 -33.55 10.05
C LYS A 383 1.80 -32.87 8.69
N TYR A 384 1.56 -31.55 8.67
CA TYR A 384 1.15 -30.85 7.44
C TYR A 384 2.29 -30.16 6.68
N ALA A 385 3.55 -30.50 6.95
CA ALA A 385 4.70 -29.76 6.40
C ALA A 385 4.73 -29.74 4.86
N SER A 386 4.57 -30.89 4.20
CA SER A 386 4.56 -30.99 2.74
C SER A 386 3.33 -30.31 2.12
N LEU A 387 2.16 -30.41 2.78
CA LEU A 387 0.93 -29.75 2.34
C LEU A 387 1.09 -28.22 2.34
N LEU A 388 1.68 -27.65 3.40
CA LEU A 388 1.94 -26.21 3.48
C LEU A 388 2.90 -25.74 2.38
N ILE A 389 3.94 -26.53 2.05
CA ILE A 389 4.84 -26.22 0.93
C ILE A 389 4.07 -26.23 -0.39
N GLY A 390 3.24 -27.26 -0.62
CA GLY A 390 2.39 -27.35 -1.83
C GLY A 390 1.46 -26.15 -1.98
N ILE A 391 0.77 -25.76 -0.92
CA ILE A 391 -0.08 -24.56 -0.89
C ILE A 391 0.74 -23.30 -1.21
N GLY A 392 1.95 -23.17 -0.63
CA GLY A 392 2.84 -22.04 -0.90
C GLY A 392 3.25 -21.94 -2.38
N ILE A 393 3.56 -23.08 -3.02
CA ILE A 393 3.90 -23.15 -4.44
C ILE A 393 2.71 -22.77 -5.32
N VAL A 394 1.51 -23.26 -5.00
CA VAL A 394 0.29 -22.92 -5.74
C VAL A 394 0.03 -21.42 -5.71
N PHE A 395 0.10 -20.79 -4.54
CA PHE A 395 -0.08 -19.34 -4.44
C PHE A 395 1.00 -18.53 -5.18
N ALA A 396 2.26 -18.98 -5.12
CA ALA A 396 3.33 -18.35 -5.90
C ALA A 396 3.09 -18.49 -7.42
N ALA A 397 2.64 -19.66 -7.88
CA ALA A 397 2.31 -19.92 -9.28
C ALA A 397 1.14 -19.05 -9.76
N ILE A 398 0.07 -18.91 -8.96
CA ILE A 398 -1.05 -18.01 -9.26
C ILE A 398 -0.56 -16.57 -9.43
N GLY A 399 0.29 -16.09 -8.51
CA GLY A 399 0.87 -14.75 -8.61
C GLY A 399 1.70 -14.55 -9.88
N ILE A 400 2.49 -15.54 -10.28
CA ILE A 400 3.30 -15.52 -11.51
C ILE A 400 2.41 -15.54 -12.77
N LEU A 401 1.40 -16.40 -12.82
CA LEU A 401 0.50 -16.55 -13.97
C LEU A 401 -0.29 -15.27 -14.22
N TRP A 402 -0.84 -14.66 -13.17
CA TRP A 402 -1.55 -13.38 -13.28
C TRP A 402 -0.62 -12.24 -13.69
N TYR A 403 0.57 -12.18 -13.10
CA TYR A 403 1.56 -11.16 -13.47
C TYR A 403 2.05 -11.30 -14.92
N SER A 404 2.04 -12.52 -15.48
CA SER A 404 2.39 -12.74 -16.89
C SER A 404 1.39 -12.12 -17.86
N SER A 405 0.18 -11.77 -17.43
CA SER A 405 -0.77 -11.03 -18.27
C SER A 405 -0.43 -9.54 -18.26
N ARG A 406 -0.27 -8.93 -19.43
CA ARG A 406 0.08 -7.49 -19.57
C ARG A 406 -0.90 -6.58 -18.84
N SER A 407 -2.19 -6.91 -18.83
CA SER A 407 -3.23 -6.12 -18.15
C SER A 407 -3.13 -6.14 -16.61
N TRP A 408 -2.35 -7.07 -16.05
CA TRP A 408 -2.20 -7.27 -14.62
C TRP A 408 -0.75 -7.07 -14.16
N ALA A 409 0.21 -7.14 -15.09
CA ALA A 409 1.62 -6.90 -14.86
C ALA A 409 1.84 -5.61 -14.05
N GLU A 410 2.80 -5.66 -13.14
CA GLU A 410 3.23 -4.52 -12.33
C GLU A 410 2.18 -3.97 -11.33
N SER A 411 1.01 -4.62 -11.22
CA SER A 411 0.00 -4.29 -10.21
C SER A 411 0.39 -4.77 -8.80
N MET A 412 0.34 -3.86 -7.82
CA MET A 412 0.69 -4.16 -6.42
C MET A 412 -0.22 -5.25 -5.81
N TYR A 413 -1.47 -5.37 -6.25
CA TYR A 413 -2.45 -6.28 -5.66
C TYR A 413 -2.07 -7.77 -5.84
N ILE A 414 -1.41 -8.12 -6.94
CA ILE A 414 -1.05 -9.52 -7.27
C ILE A 414 -0.05 -10.08 -6.27
N HIS A 415 0.81 -9.22 -5.72
CA HIS A 415 1.81 -9.62 -4.75
C HIS A 415 1.22 -10.13 -3.43
N ILE A 416 -0.09 -9.98 -3.17
CA ILE A 416 -0.75 -10.64 -2.04
C ILE A 416 -0.60 -12.16 -2.11
N PHE A 417 -0.71 -12.75 -3.30
CA PHE A 417 -0.53 -14.19 -3.50
C PHE A 417 0.93 -14.59 -3.29
N SER A 418 1.88 -13.77 -3.73
CA SER A 418 3.31 -14.00 -3.47
C SER A 418 3.63 -13.95 -1.97
N VAL A 419 3.08 -12.98 -1.23
CA VAL A 419 3.27 -12.86 0.23
C VAL A 419 2.67 -14.06 0.97
N ILE A 420 1.45 -14.48 0.63
CA ILE A 420 0.82 -15.68 1.19
C ILE A 420 1.65 -16.93 0.85
N GLY A 421 2.14 -17.03 -0.39
CA GLY A 421 3.04 -18.09 -0.84
C GLY A 421 4.31 -18.18 0.01
N ILE A 422 4.96 -17.04 0.27
CA ILE A 422 6.16 -16.96 1.13
C ILE A 422 5.84 -17.44 2.56
N LEU A 423 4.71 -17.05 3.15
CA LEU A 423 4.33 -17.48 4.49
C LEU A 423 4.22 -19.01 4.59
N PHE A 424 3.44 -19.61 3.69
CA PHE A 424 3.21 -21.05 3.68
C PHE A 424 4.47 -21.85 3.33
N PHE A 425 5.26 -21.35 2.38
CA PHE A 425 6.55 -21.95 2.02
C PHE A 425 7.53 -21.94 3.20
N LEU A 426 7.64 -20.82 3.92
CA LEU A 426 8.49 -20.72 5.10
C LEU A 426 7.99 -21.60 6.25
N ALA A 427 6.68 -21.62 6.51
CA ALA A 427 6.09 -22.43 7.58
C ALA A 427 6.29 -23.94 7.31
N GLY A 428 5.98 -24.38 6.09
CA GLY A 428 6.17 -25.76 5.66
C GLY A 428 7.66 -26.15 5.62
N GLY A 429 8.50 -25.32 5.02
CA GLY A 429 9.94 -25.54 4.87
C GLY A 429 10.69 -25.62 6.20
N THR A 430 10.42 -24.69 7.13
CA THR A 430 11.02 -24.74 8.48
C THR A 430 10.52 -25.92 9.30
N THR A 431 9.24 -26.28 9.19
CA THR A 431 8.69 -27.49 9.85
C THR A 431 9.34 -28.75 9.30
N LEU A 432 9.46 -28.88 7.99
CA LEU A 432 10.08 -30.02 7.32
C LEU A 432 11.58 -30.13 7.68
N TYR A 433 12.30 -29.01 7.68
CA TYR A 433 13.69 -28.95 8.13
C TYR A 433 13.86 -29.49 9.56
N LEU A 434 13.03 -29.02 10.49
CA LEU A 434 13.11 -29.46 11.88
C LEU A 434 12.66 -30.93 12.05
N ASN A 435 11.67 -31.40 11.30
CA ASN A 435 11.26 -32.80 11.32
C ASN A 435 12.38 -33.72 10.80
N ARG A 436 13.13 -33.30 9.77
CA ARG A 436 14.30 -34.05 9.28
C ARG A 436 15.46 -34.02 10.26
N LEU A 437 15.69 -32.88 10.94
CA LEU A 437 16.68 -32.80 12.01
C LEU A 437 16.36 -33.76 13.16
N GLU A 438 15.10 -33.88 13.56
CA GLU A 438 14.69 -34.76 14.65
C GLU A 438 14.76 -36.25 14.29
N LYS A 439 14.66 -36.60 13.00
CA LYS A 439 14.77 -38.00 12.53
C LYS A 439 16.20 -38.54 12.54
N GLU A 440 17.20 -37.69 12.28
CA GLU A 440 18.59 -38.12 12.16
C GLU A 440 19.45 -37.64 13.33
N LYS A 441 19.80 -38.56 14.24
CA LYS A 441 20.58 -38.27 15.46
C LYS A 441 21.87 -37.49 15.19
N ASN A 442 22.66 -37.90 14.17
CA ASN A 442 23.92 -37.21 13.85
C ASN A 442 23.70 -35.76 13.38
N ARG A 443 22.70 -35.50 12.54
CA ARG A 443 22.38 -34.11 12.13
C ARG A 443 21.81 -33.29 13.29
N TYR A 444 21.02 -33.91 14.15
CA TYR A 444 20.46 -33.28 15.34
C TYR A 444 21.57 -32.72 16.23
N TYR A 445 22.50 -33.57 16.70
CA TYR A 445 23.56 -33.14 17.61
C TYR A 445 24.46 -32.06 16.99
N ASN A 446 24.82 -32.20 15.72
CA ASN A 446 25.68 -31.24 15.03
C ASN A 446 25.03 -29.87 14.80
N LYS A 447 23.69 -29.81 14.64
CA LYS A 447 22.98 -28.57 14.29
C LYS A 447 22.15 -27.98 15.42
N LEU A 448 21.98 -28.68 16.54
CA LEU A 448 21.12 -28.28 17.66
C LEU A 448 21.36 -26.84 18.11
N ILE A 449 22.64 -26.46 18.29
CA ILE A 449 23.02 -25.10 18.72
C ILE A 449 22.63 -24.07 17.66
N SER A 450 22.92 -24.34 16.38
CA SER A 450 22.60 -23.42 15.28
C SER A 450 21.10 -23.30 14.99
N SER A 451 20.32 -24.35 15.25
CA SER A 451 18.88 -24.41 14.97
C SER A 451 18.02 -24.04 16.18
N ARG A 452 18.63 -23.64 17.30
CA ARG A 452 17.95 -23.27 18.55
C ARG A 452 16.81 -22.26 18.37
N PRO A 453 16.95 -21.17 17.59
CA PRO A 453 15.87 -20.21 17.39
C PRO A 453 14.58 -20.85 16.85
N PHE A 454 14.71 -21.82 15.94
CA PHE A 454 13.57 -22.53 15.34
C PHE A 454 13.04 -23.66 16.21
N TYR A 455 13.89 -24.25 17.06
CA TYR A 455 13.50 -25.38 17.90
C TYR A 455 12.67 -24.95 19.11
N TYR A 456 13.09 -23.89 19.81
CA TYR A 456 12.42 -23.40 21.02
C TYR A 456 11.40 -22.30 20.74
N ARG A 457 11.66 -21.43 19.76
CA ARG A 457 10.86 -20.23 19.44
C ARG A 457 10.36 -20.26 18.00
N TYR A 458 9.66 -21.33 17.67
CA TYR A 458 9.26 -21.62 16.30
C TYR A 458 8.47 -20.46 15.67
N TRP A 459 7.37 -20.01 16.28
CA TRP A 459 6.50 -18.97 15.74
C TRP A 459 7.18 -17.61 15.72
N LYS A 460 7.88 -17.24 16.80
CA LYS A 460 8.59 -15.96 16.85
C LYS A 460 9.69 -15.88 15.79
N SER A 461 10.41 -16.98 15.56
CA SER A 461 11.42 -17.07 14.50
C SER A 461 10.76 -17.09 13.11
N LEU A 462 9.67 -17.83 12.92
CA LEU A 462 8.95 -17.87 11.65
C LEU A 462 8.45 -16.47 11.25
N TRP A 463 7.86 -15.71 12.17
CA TRP A 463 7.37 -14.36 11.89
C TRP A 463 8.49 -13.38 11.54
N ASN A 464 9.64 -13.44 12.23
CA ASN A 464 10.81 -12.63 11.88
C ASN A 464 11.36 -12.98 10.49
N LEU A 465 11.42 -14.28 10.17
CA LEU A 465 11.86 -14.77 8.88
C LEU A 465 10.90 -14.34 7.77
N PHE A 466 9.60 -14.45 8.02
CA PHE A 466 8.55 -13.99 7.11
C PHE A 466 8.66 -12.49 6.85
N TYR A 467 8.72 -11.66 7.89
CA TYR A 467 8.84 -10.22 7.75
C TYR A 467 10.06 -9.81 6.91
N LEU A 468 11.24 -10.36 7.23
CA LEU A 468 12.46 -10.08 6.48
C LEU A 468 12.32 -10.53 5.02
N SER A 469 11.70 -11.69 4.78
CA SER A 469 11.49 -12.20 3.41
C SER A 469 10.55 -11.31 2.61
N VAL A 470 9.49 -10.81 3.23
CA VAL A 470 8.54 -9.86 2.61
C VAL A 470 9.23 -8.55 2.27
N ILE A 471 10.04 -7.98 3.17
CA ILE A 471 10.83 -6.77 2.86
C ILE A 471 11.76 -7.00 1.68
N HIS A 472 12.54 -8.08 1.68
CA HIS A 472 13.46 -8.39 0.59
C HIS A 472 12.73 -8.63 -0.74
N PHE A 473 11.58 -9.29 -0.68
CA PHE A 473 10.71 -9.49 -1.83
C PHE A 473 10.22 -8.15 -2.39
N PHE A 474 9.68 -7.25 -1.57
CA PHE A 474 9.23 -5.95 -2.06
C PHE A 474 10.38 -5.08 -2.59
N ILE A 475 11.52 -5.08 -1.92
CA ILE A 475 12.70 -4.34 -2.39
C ILE A 475 13.14 -4.89 -3.75
N LEU A 476 13.40 -6.19 -3.88
CA LEU A 476 14.07 -6.75 -5.06
C LEU A 476 13.11 -7.10 -6.19
N ALA A 477 11.92 -7.63 -5.89
CA ALA A 477 10.95 -8.11 -6.87
C ALA A 477 9.90 -7.09 -7.30
N VAL A 478 9.69 -6.02 -6.53
CA VAL A 478 8.69 -4.99 -6.85
C VAL A 478 9.39 -3.67 -7.15
N PHE A 479 9.94 -3.01 -6.13
CA PHE A 479 10.44 -1.64 -6.30
C PHE A 479 11.75 -1.55 -7.07
N SER A 480 12.69 -2.49 -6.91
CA SER A 480 13.94 -2.48 -7.69
C SER A 480 13.69 -2.75 -9.18
N VAL A 481 12.70 -3.57 -9.52
CA VAL A 481 12.31 -3.83 -10.91
C VAL A 481 11.77 -2.55 -11.55
N GLN A 482 10.87 -1.86 -10.86
CA GLN A 482 10.34 -0.57 -11.28
C GLN A 482 11.41 0.52 -11.41
N MET A 483 12.28 0.59 -10.40
CA MET A 483 13.42 1.49 -10.39
C MET A 483 14.35 1.22 -11.57
N THR A 484 14.64 -0.05 -11.88
CA THR A 484 15.47 -0.43 -13.02
C THR A 484 14.90 0.10 -14.34
N GLY A 485 13.58 -0.01 -14.54
CA GLY A 485 12.89 0.58 -15.68
C GLY A 485 13.06 2.11 -15.75
N ALA A 486 12.92 2.79 -14.60
CA ALA A 486 13.10 4.24 -14.53
C ALA A 486 14.53 4.70 -14.82
N PHE A 487 15.54 3.89 -14.49
CA PHE A 487 16.96 4.22 -14.72
C PHE A 487 17.49 3.78 -16.09
N MET A 488 16.68 3.18 -16.95
CA MET A 488 17.08 2.91 -18.32
C MET A 488 17.38 4.23 -19.05
N LYS A 489 18.48 4.24 -19.80
CA LYS A 489 18.90 5.43 -20.53
C LYS A 489 18.00 5.60 -21.75
N GLN A 490 17.29 6.72 -21.80
CA GLN A 490 16.51 7.17 -22.95
C GLN A 490 16.77 8.65 -23.20
N ASN A 491 16.79 9.03 -24.46
CA ASN A 491 16.86 10.42 -24.86
C ASN A 491 15.42 10.95 -24.99
N THR A 492 15.07 11.97 -24.20
CA THR A 492 13.71 12.52 -24.21
C THR A 492 13.37 13.19 -25.54
N ALA A 493 14.37 13.65 -26.31
CA ALA A 493 14.14 14.24 -27.62
C ALA A 493 13.65 13.20 -28.66
N ASP A 494 14.12 11.95 -28.54
CA ASP A 494 13.78 10.86 -29.45
C ASP A 494 12.34 10.36 -29.20
N LEU A 495 11.77 10.65 -28.02
CA LEU A 495 10.37 10.35 -27.68
C LEU A 495 9.36 11.30 -28.37
N TYR A 496 9.83 12.31 -29.08
CA TYR A 496 9.00 13.28 -29.79
C TYR A 496 9.60 13.53 -31.18
N PRO A 497 9.30 12.67 -32.16
CA PRO A 497 9.90 12.75 -33.50
C PRO A 497 9.52 14.04 -34.23
N TYR A 498 8.31 14.57 -33.98
CA TYR A 498 7.77 15.79 -34.57
C TYR A 498 7.76 16.96 -33.58
N ASP A 499 7.80 18.19 -34.07
CA ASP A 499 7.80 19.39 -33.23
C ASP A 499 6.40 19.72 -32.68
N ILE A 500 5.38 19.54 -33.53
CA ILE A 500 3.98 19.68 -33.14
C ILE A 500 3.19 18.51 -33.75
N VAL A 501 2.37 17.84 -32.94
CA VAL A 501 1.40 16.83 -33.41
C VAL A 501 0.00 17.34 -33.13
N CYS A 502 -0.88 17.29 -34.12
CA CYS A 502 -2.23 17.82 -34.06
C CYS A 502 -3.24 16.78 -34.56
N THR A 503 -4.37 16.64 -33.89
CA THR A 503 -5.56 16.01 -34.45
C THR A 503 -6.54 17.09 -34.89
N SER A 504 -7.07 16.99 -36.11
CA SER A 504 -7.97 18.01 -36.67
C SER A 504 -9.21 17.42 -37.34
N TYR A 505 -10.25 18.24 -37.37
CA TYR A 505 -11.44 18.03 -38.20
C TYR A 505 -11.21 18.69 -39.57
N ASP A 506 -11.88 18.18 -40.60
CA ASP A 506 -11.76 18.70 -41.98
C ASP A 506 -12.01 20.21 -42.09
N ALA A 507 -12.86 20.76 -41.22
CA ALA A 507 -13.17 22.19 -41.18
C ALA A 507 -11.98 23.11 -40.82
N ASP A 508 -10.88 22.56 -40.28
CA ASP A 508 -9.67 23.34 -39.96
C ASP A 508 -8.47 23.00 -40.84
N THR A 509 -8.58 22.03 -41.75
CA THR A 509 -7.45 21.56 -42.56
C THR A 509 -6.85 22.67 -43.42
N GLU A 510 -7.66 23.46 -44.12
CA GLU A 510 -7.17 24.57 -44.94
C GLU A 510 -6.45 25.64 -44.10
N LYS A 511 -7.04 26.00 -42.95
CA LYS A 511 -6.48 26.98 -42.03
C LYS A 511 -5.15 26.51 -41.43
N LEU A 512 -5.05 25.22 -41.09
CA LEU A 512 -3.82 24.62 -40.57
C LEU A 512 -2.72 24.56 -41.64
N ALA A 513 -3.08 24.25 -42.88
CA ALA A 513 -2.15 24.29 -44.01
C ALA A 513 -1.62 25.70 -44.28
N ASP A 514 -2.47 26.73 -44.14
CA ASP A 514 -2.05 28.13 -44.29
C ASP A 514 -1.13 28.59 -43.14
N ILE A 515 -1.43 28.19 -41.90
CA ILE A 515 -0.54 28.43 -40.74
C ILE A 515 0.81 27.74 -40.95
N ALA A 516 0.82 26.51 -41.48
CA ALA A 516 2.05 25.78 -41.77
C ALA A 516 2.91 26.51 -42.82
N LYS A 517 2.29 27.04 -43.88
CA LYS A 517 2.98 27.85 -44.90
C LYS A 517 3.53 29.16 -44.33
N GLU A 518 2.76 29.87 -43.50
CA GLU A 518 3.18 31.14 -42.86
C GLU A 518 4.48 30.95 -42.06
N HIS A 519 4.59 29.82 -41.35
CA HIS A 519 5.73 29.52 -40.49
C HIS A 519 6.79 28.62 -41.15
N ASN A 520 6.72 28.38 -42.47
CA ASN A 520 7.61 27.48 -43.21
C ASN A 520 7.75 26.07 -42.58
N ALA A 521 6.67 25.55 -42.00
CA ALA A 521 6.62 24.22 -41.41
C ALA A 521 6.36 23.15 -42.47
N LYS A 522 7.03 22.00 -42.35
CA LYS A 522 6.70 20.80 -43.15
C LYS A 522 5.52 20.10 -42.48
N GLU A 523 4.47 19.85 -43.25
CA GLU A 523 3.26 19.17 -42.81
C GLU A 523 3.17 17.75 -43.38
N GLU A 524 2.93 16.76 -42.52
CA GLU A 524 2.64 15.38 -42.88
C GLU A 524 1.24 15.03 -42.35
N VAL A 525 0.28 14.80 -43.27
CA VAL A 525 -1.13 14.55 -42.94
C VAL A 525 -1.47 13.07 -43.14
N TYR A 526 -2.07 12.47 -42.13
CA TYR A 526 -2.48 11.08 -42.13
C TYR A 526 -3.96 10.93 -41.77
N PRO A 527 -4.73 10.07 -42.47
CA PRO A 527 -6.10 9.80 -42.08
C PRO A 527 -6.11 9.00 -40.77
N MET A 528 -7.03 9.35 -39.88
CA MET A 528 -7.25 8.67 -38.60
C MET A 528 -8.73 8.67 -38.22
N PHE A 529 -9.09 7.91 -37.19
CA PHE A 529 -10.31 8.16 -36.42
C PHE A 529 -10.11 7.78 -34.96
N ARG A 530 -10.92 8.34 -34.06
CA ARG A 530 -10.83 8.03 -32.62
C ARG A 530 -11.32 6.62 -32.34
N MET A 531 -10.67 5.95 -31.39
CA MET A 531 -11.07 4.63 -30.92
C MET A 531 -11.04 4.63 -29.41
N THR A 532 -12.19 4.37 -28.80
CA THR A 532 -12.39 4.58 -27.36
C THR A 532 -12.58 3.26 -26.64
N SER A 533 -11.83 2.99 -25.58
CA SER A 533 -12.02 1.85 -24.70
C SER A 533 -13.00 2.15 -23.57
N VAL A 534 -13.57 1.10 -22.99
CA VAL A 534 -14.52 1.25 -21.87
C VAL A 534 -13.86 1.96 -20.69
N TYR A 535 -12.59 1.64 -20.40
CA TYR A 535 -11.89 2.23 -19.28
C TYR A 535 -10.40 2.50 -19.57
N GLY A 536 -9.98 3.75 -19.36
CA GLY A 536 -8.61 4.23 -19.60
C GLY A 536 -7.70 4.19 -18.36
N SER A 537 -8.24 3.89 -17.17
CA SER A 537 -7.47 3.92 -15.92
C SER A 537 -7.10 2.53 -15.40
N ASP A 538 -5.90 2.39 -14.83
CA ASP A 538 -5.46 1.14 -14.20
C ASP A 538 -6.08 0.89 -12.81
N LYS A 539 -7.02 1.72 -12.38
CA LYS A 539 -7.78 1.55 -11.13
C LYS A 539 -8.72 0.34 -11.24
N LEU A 540 -9.04 -0.26 -10.10
CA LEU A 540 -10.10 -1.25 -10.02
C LEU A 540 -11.35 -0.51 -9.56
N GLU A 541 -12.33 -0.40 -10.44
CA GLU A 541 -13.60 0.27 -10.15
C GLU A 541 -14.62 -0.78 -9.65
N PRO A 542 -14.97 -0.79 -8.35
CA PRO A 542 -15.96 -1.72 -7.85
C PRO A 542 -17.36 -1.22 -8.19
N TRP A 543 -18.17 -2.05 -8.83
CA TRP A 543 -19.60 -1.76 -9.02
C TRP A 543 -20.49 -2.82 -8.38
N GLY A 544 -21.72 -2.42 -8.04
CA GLY A 544 -22.71 -3.25 -7.36
C GLY A 544 -23.46 -4.17 -8.32
N THR A 545 -24.78 -4.17 -8.25
CA THR A 545 -25.64 -5.01 -9.10
C THR A 545 -25.72 -4.52 -10.55
N GLU A 546 -25.56 -3.21 -10.78
CA GLU A 546 -25.61 -2.60 -12.10
C GLU A 546 -24.24 -2.05 -12.48
N ARG A 547 -23.86 -2.25 -13.75
CA ARG A 547 -22.62 -1.74 -14.30
C ARG A 547 -22.77 -0.23 -14.56
N PRO A 548 -21.92 0.64 -13.99
CA PRO A 548 -21.94 2.06 -14.31
C PRO A 548 -21.20 2.34 -15.62
N ILE A 549 -21.42 3.54 -16.16
CA ILE A 549 -20.54 4.12 -17.17
C ILE A 549 -19.22 4.47 -16.49
N GLN A 550 -18.12 3.95 -17.03
CA GLN A 550 -16.81 4.11 -16.43
C GLN A 550 -16.12 5.39 -16.93
N TRP A 551 -15.39 6.05 -16.03
CA TRP A 551 -14.61 7.27 -16.33
C TRP A 551 -13.25 7.25 -15.64
N PRO A 552 -12.14 7.64 -16.31
CA PRO A 552 -12.07 8.05 -17.71
C PRO A 552 -12.24 6.87 -18.69
N GLN A 553 -12.84 7.13 -19.85
CA GLN A 553 -12.81 6.20 -20.99
C GLN A 553 -11.48 6.39 -21.72
N GLY A 554 -10.84 5.29 -22.13
CA GLY A 554 -9.52 5.40 -22.79
C GLY A 554 -9.68 5.83 -24.24
N GLN A 555 -8.85 6.75 -24.73
CA GLN A 555 -8.94 7.36 -26.04
C GLN A 555 -7.66 7.10 -26.83
N HIS A 556 -7.80 6.39 -27.95
CA HIS A 556 -6.71 5.96 -28.83
C HIS A 556 -6.95 6.46 -30.25
N ILE A 557 -5.94 6.33 -31.11
CA ILE A 557 -5.97 6.77 -32.51
C ILE A 557 -5.92 5.54 -33.41
N ALA A 558 -6.93 5.34 -34.24
CA ALA A 558 -6.91 4.30 -35.26
C ALA A 558 -6.29 4.82 -36.56
N ILE A 559 -5.44 4.01 -37.18
CA ILE A 559 -4.76 4.30 -38.45
C ILE A 559 -4.74 3.08 -39.39
N SER A 560 -4.47 3.32 -40.67
CA SER A 560 -4.28 2.27 -41.66
C SER A 560 -2.88 1.62 -41.57
N GLU A 561 -2.70 0.44 -42.17
CA GLU A 561 -1.41 -0.24 -42.23
C GLU A 561 -0.41 0.55 -43.09
N SER A 562 -0.87 1.17 -44.17
CA SER A 562 -0.06 2.08 -44.98
C SER A 562 0.39 3.33 -44.22
N THR A 563 -0.48 3.92 -43.38
CA THR A 563 -0.13 5.02 -42.47
C THR A 563 0.93 4.58 -41.47
N TYR A 564 0.78 3.39 -40.86
CA TYR A 564 1.76 2.84 -39.93
C TYR A 564 3.14 2.68 -40.58
N ARG A 565 3.21 2.15 -41.81
CA ARG A 565 4.46 2.01 -42.57
C ARG A 565 5.09 3.37 -42.85
N SER A 566 4.28 4.35 -43.24
CA SER A 566 4.75 5.72 -43.50
C SER A 566 5.32 6.39 -42.26
N LEU A 567 4.65 6.24 -41.10
CA LEU A 567 5.13 6.76 -39.82
C LEU A 567 6.46 6.08 -39.40
N LYS A 568 6.57 4.76 -39.59
CA LYS A 568 7.83 4.02 -39.34
C LYS A 568 8.98 4.54 -40.21
N GLU A 569 8.73 4.72 -41.50
CA GLU A 569 9.73 5.26 -42.43
C GLU A 569 10.13 6.70 -42.07
N ALA A 570 9.17 7.53 -41.63
CA ALA A 570 9.43 8.91 -41.23
C ALA A 570 10.35 9.01 -39.99
N VAL A 571 10.24 8.08 -39.04
CA VAL A 571 11.14 7.98 -37.88
C VAL A 571 12.42 7.19 -38.16
N GLY A 572 12.62 6.70 -39.39
CA GLY A 572 13.81 5.96 -39.80
C GLY A 572 13.83 4.49 -39.36
N GLU A 573 12.68 3.92 -39.01
CA GLU A 573 12.53 2.52 -38.61
C GLU A 573 12.03 1.62 -39.76
N VAL A 574 12.40 0.34 -39.72
CA VAL A 574 11.91 -0.65 -40.67
C VAL A 574 10.54 -1.17 -40.22
N PRO A 575 9.47 -0.97 -41.02
CA PRO A 575 8.14 -1.44 -40.65
C PRO A 575 8.08 -2.97 -40.63
N LYS A 576 7.36 -3.51 -39.65
CA LYS A 576 7.07 -4.95 -39.59
C LYS A 576 5.93 -5.30 -40.53
N ASP A 577 6.00 -6.48 -41.12
CA ASP A 577 4.89 -7.02 -41.89
C ASP A 577 3.79 -7.54 -40.94
N LEU A 578 2.68 -6.79 -40.84
CA LEU A 578 1.61 -7.05 -39.89
C LEU A 578 0.61 -8.09 -40.41
N ASN A 579 0.49 -8.26 -41.74
CA ASN A 579 -0.45 -9.18 -42.41
C ASN A 579 -1.88 -9.11 -41.82
N LEU A 580 -2.42 -7.91 -41.62
CA LEU A 580 -3.72 -7.72 -40.99
C LEU A 580 -4.86 -8.12 -41.94
N SER A 581 -5.97 -8.61 -41.39
CA SER A 581 -7.14 -9.04 -42.17
C SER A 581 -8.42 -8.84 -41.38
N GLY A 582 -9.42 -8.16 -41.96
CA GLY A 582 -10.72 -7.92 -41.31
C GLY A 582 -10.59 -7.03 -40.07
N SER A 583 -11.30 -7.39 -38.99
CA SER A 583 -11.33 -6.62 -37.73
C SER A 583 -10.18 -6.95 -36.76
N LYS A 584 -9.12 -7.61 -37.21
CA LYS A 584 -7.93 -7.86 -36.36
C LYS A 584 -7.09 -6.59 -36.31
N MET A 585 -6.61 -6.26 -35.13
CA MET A 585 -5.82 -5.04 -34.90
C MET A 585 -4.40 -5.35 -34.46
N HIS A 586 -3.50 -4.43 -34.79
CA HIS A 586 -2.17 -4.31 -34.20
C HIS A 586 -2.12 -3.06 -33.33
N VAL A 587 -1.48 -3.13 -32.17
CA VAL A 587 -1.40 -2.01 -31.23
C VAL A 587 0.05 -1.55 -31.11
N VAL A 588 0.28 -0.25 -31.34
CA VAL A 588 1.56 0.42 -31.12
C VAL A 588 1.41 1.32 -29.90
N TYR A 589 2.06 0.91 -28.82
CA TYR A 589 2.05 1.63 -27.56
C TYR A 589 3.07 2.77 -27.56
N GLN A 590 2.57 4.02 -27.52
CA GLN A 590 3.38 5.25 -27.55
C GLN A 590 3.99 5.53 -26.17
N GLN A 591 4.93 4.68 -25.74
CA GLN A 591 5.43 4.65 -24.36
C GLN A 591 6.95 4.74 -24.25
N ASP A 592 7.43 5.51 -23.26
CA ASP A 592 8.83 5.53 -22.87
C ASP A 592 9.24 4.27 -22.09
N LEU A 593 10.54 4.04 -21.94
CA LEU A 593 11.12 2.85 -21.28
C LEU A 593 10.74 2.72 -19.80
N SER A 594 10.44 3.83 -19.14
CA SER A 594 10.17 3.87 -17.70
C SER A 594 8.72 3.54 -17.34
N VAL A 595 7.79 3.60 -18.32
CA VAL A 595 6.36 3.36 -18.11
C VAL A 595 6.10 1.93 -17.68
N LYS A 596 5.20 1.75 -16.70
CA LYS A 596 4.66 0.44 -16.34
C LYS A 596 3.92 -0.16 -17.52
N ALA A 597 3.97 -1.48 -17.67
CA ALA A 597 3.16 -2.16 -18.66
C ALA A 597 1.66 -1.83 -18.48
N HIS A 598 1.00 -1.48 -19.58
CA HIS A 598 -0.43 -1.19 -19.58
C HIS A 598 -1.12 -1.71 -20.84
N THR A 599 -2.44 -1.81 -20.76
CA THR A 599 -3.33 -2.30 -21.79
C THR A 599 -4.13 -1.14 -22.39
N ILE A 600 -4.63 -1.30 -23.62
CA ILE A 600 -5.51 -0.32 -24.29
C ILE A 600 -6.91 -0.22 -23.65
N ASP A 601 -7.30 -1.26 -22.91
CA ASP A 601 -8.57 -1.31 -22.20
C ASP A 601 -8.37 -1.96 -20.82
N TRP A 602 -8.83 -1.27 -19.79
CA TRP A 602 -8.73 -1.65 -18.38
C TRP A 602 -10.06 -2.10 -17.77
N ASP A 603 -11.07 -2.40 -18.59
CA ASP A 603 -12.34 -2.96 -18.13
C ASP A 603 -12.14 -4.08 -17.08
N THR A 604 -13.06 -4.20 -16.13
CA THR A 604 -12.91 -4.90 -14.85
C THR A 604 -12.36 -6.32 -14.93
N ALA A 605 -12.71 -7.10 -15.97
CA ALA A 605 -12.16 -8.43 -16.16
C ALA A 605 -10.69 -8.40 -16.66
N ARG A 606 -10.30 -7.33 -17.37
CA ARG A 606 -8.97 -7.08 -17.97
C ARG A 606 -8.51 -8.18 -18.94
N ILE A 607 -9.45 -8.99 -19.41
CA ILE A 607 -9.25 -10.13 -20.32
C ILE A 607 -9.58 -9.72 -21.75
N GLU A 608 -10.79 -9.18 -21.95
CA GLU A 608 -11.27 -8.73 -23.25
C GLU A 608 -10.81 -7.31 -23.56
N LYS A 609 -10.74 -6.96 -24.85
CA LYS A 609 -10.45 -5.60 -25.32
C LYS A 609 -11.71 -5.03 -25.93
N ARG A 610 -12.41 -4.20 -25.17
CA ARG A 610 -13.71 -3.62 -25.55
C ARG A 610 -13.48 -2.19 -25.98
N LEU A 611 -13.64 -1.95 -27.27
CA LEU A 611 -13.42 -0.64 -27.87
C LEU A 611 -14.56 -0.29 -28.81
N ARG A 612 -14.93 0.97 -28.85
CA ARG A 612 -15.81 1.55 -29.85
C ARG A 612 -15.01 2.37 -30.85
N ILE A 613 -15.52 2.45 -32.06
CA ILE A 613 -15.06 3.41 -33.05
C ILE A 613 -15.77 4.73 -32.75
N GLY A 614 -15.01 5.81 -32.61
CA GLY A 614 -15.49 7.14 -32.29
C GLY A 614 -15.04 7.68 -30.93
N GLN A 615 -15.60 8.84 -30.55
CA GLN A 615 -15.30 9.56 -29.30
C GLN A 615 -15.96 8.91 -28.07
N PRO A 616 -15.52 9.25 -26.84
CA PRO A 616 -16.18 8.80 -25.61
C PRO A 616 -17.67 9.14 -25.54
N LEU A 617 -18.46 8.25 -24.97
CA LEU A 617 -19.89 8.49 -24.78
C LEU A 617 -20.18 8.97 -23.37
N THR A 618 -20.87 10.11 -23.26
CA THR A 618 -21.36 10.63 -21.97
C THR A 618 -22.40 9.70 -21.34
N PHE A 619 -23.27 9.13 -22.18
CA PHE A 619 -24.33 8.19 -21.80
C PHE A 619 -24.40 7.01 -22.79
N TYR A 620 -24.51 5.79 -22.26
CA TYR A 620 -24.85 4.58 -23.01
C TYR A 620 -25.50 3.57 -22.05
N ASN A 621 -26.24 2.60 -22.58
CA ASN A 621 -26.80 1.52 -21.76
C ASN A 621 -25.71 0.49 -21.41
N PRO A 622 -25.27 0.36 -20.15
CA PRO A 622 -24.20 -0.56 -19.78
C PRO A 622 -24.58 -2.04 -19.88
N GLN A 623 -25.88 -2.35 -19.97
CA GLN A 623 -26.37 -3.70 -20.21
C GLN A 623 -26.16 -4.15 -21.66
N ASP A 624 -26.07 -3.19 -22.59
CA ASP A 624 -25.86 -3.44 -24.02
C ASP A 624 -24.42 -3.17 -24.46
N ILE A 625 -23.47 -3.44 -23.56
CA ILE A 625 -22.08 -3.04 -23.78
C ILE A 625 -21.43 -3.75 -24.97
N ASP A 626 -21.84 -4.98 -25.30
CA ASP A 626 -21.28 -5.70 -26.44
C ASP A 626 -21.55 -5.01 -27.78
N ASN A 627 -22.68 -4.28 -27.89
CA ASN A 627 -23.02 -3.50 -29.08
C ASN A 627 -22.34 -2.13 -29.07
N VAL A 628 -22.22 -1.49 -27.91
CA VAL A 628 -21.58 -0.16 -27.79
C VAL A 628 -20.07 -0.26 -27.88
N PHE A 629 -19.46 -1.21 -27.16
CA PHE A 629 -18.02 -1.49 -27.10
C PHE A 629 -17.75 -2.96 -27.45
N PRO A 630 -17.75 -3.32 -28.75
CA PRO A 630 -17.49 -4.68 -29.20
C PRO A 630 -16.10 -5.17 -28.79
N VAL A 631 -15.97 -6.49 -28.66
CA VAL A 631 -14.71 -7.16 -28.31
C VAL A 631 -13.82 -7.31 -29.55
N TRP A 632 -12.57 -6.85 -29.43
CA TRP A 632 -11.57 -6.90 -30.48
C TRP A 632 -10.49 -7.95 -30.22
N LYS A 633 -9.99 -8.55 -31.30
CA LYS A 633 -8.87 -9.50 -31.26
C LYS A 633 -7.57 -8.81 -31.68
N VAL A 634 -6.66 -8.65 -30.72
CA VAL A 634 -5.30 -8.16 -30.97
C VAL A 634 -4.47 -9.27 -31.61
N LYS A 635 -3.93 -9.02 -32.81
CA LYS A 635 -3.05 -9.96 -33.50
C LYS A 635 -1.61 -9.88 -32.98
N SER A 636 -1.13 -8.67 -32.76
CA SER A 636 0.23 -8.36 -32.32
C SER A 636 0.26 -7.01 -31.60
N GLU A 637 1.24 -6.83 -30.73
CA GLU A 637 1.47 -5.61 -29.97
C GLU A 637 2.94 -5.23 -30.08
N GLU A 638 3.23 -3.94 -30.11
CA GLU A 638 4.59 -3.44 -29.96
C GLU A 638 4.62 -2.17 -29.12
N ARG A 639 5.79 -1.88 -28.55
CA ARG A 639 6.06 -0.61 -27.88
C ARG A 639 7.01 0.18 -28.76
N ASP A 640 6.54 1.32 -29.22
CA ASP A 640 7.32 2.22 -30.05
C ASP A 640 6.72 3.63 -30.09
N THR A 641 7.53 4.64 -30.38
CA THR A 641 7.14 6.04 -30.38
C THR A 641 7.17 6.61 -31.79
N LEU A 642 5.99 6.64 -32.43
CA LEU A 642 5.82 7.09 -33.82
C LEU A 642 5.31 8.53 -33.91
N THR A 643 4.43 8.94 -33.00
CA THR A 643 3.86 10.29 -32.97
C THR A 643 4.39 11.08 -31.78
N GLY A 644 4.56 10.41 -30.64
CA GLY A 644 5.14 10.98 -29.43
C GLY A 644 4.55 10.34 -28.19
N THR A 645 5.31 10.33 -27.09
CA THR A 645 4.81 9.80 -25.81
C THR A 645 4.01 10.87 -25.07
N PHE A 646 2.72 11.01 -25.39
CA PHE A 646 1.81 11.91 -24.67
C PHE A 646 1.16 11.17 -23.49
N HIS A 647 0.89 11.86 -22.38
CA HIS A 647 0.18 11.31 -21.20
C HIS A 647 0.73 9.98 -20.66
N GLN A 648 2.06 9.85 -20.54
CA GLN A 648 2.73 8.62 -20.10
C GLN A 648 2.44 7.40 -21.00
N GLY A 649 1.96 7.63 -22.22
CA GLY A 649 1.51 6.64 -23.17
C GLY A 649 0.20 5.94 -22.79
N MET A 650 -0.50 6.36 -21.73
CA MET A 650 -1.76 5.73 -21.30
C MET A 650 -2.87 5.88 -22.35
N GLU A 651 -2.84 7.00 -23.07
CA GLU A 651 -3.80 7.39 -24.11
C GLU A 651 -3.05 7.76 -25.40
N ASP A 652 -3.79 8.04 -26.48
CA ASP A 652 -3.25 8.35 -27.81
C ASP A 652 -2.34 7.25 -28.38
N ASN A 653 -2.53 5.99 -27.94
CA ASN A 653 -1.88 4.83 -28.56
C ASN A 653 -2.39 4.62 -29.99
N LEU A 654 -1.57 4.04 -30.87
CA LEU A 654 -1.98 3.79 -32.25
C LEU A 654 -2.55 2.39 -32.41
N ILE A 655 -3.73 2.30 -33.03
CA ILE A 655 -4.40 1.05 -33.35
C ILE A 655 -4.45 0.91 -34.87
N VAL A 656 -3.71 -0.07 -35.36
CA VAL A 656 -3.49 -0.29 -36.79
C VAL A 656 -4.47 -1.35 -37.30
N PHE A 657 -5.19 -1.01 -38.37
CA PHE A 657 -6.08 -1.91 -39.10
C PHE A 657 -5.58 -2.16 -40.52
N SER A 658 -6.07 -3.23 -41.16
CA SER A 658 -5.89 -3.42 -42.60
C SER A 658 -6.48 -2.24 -43.39
N ASP A 659 -5.81 -1.79 -44.45
CA ASP A 659 -6.22 -0.62 -45.24
C ASP A 659 -7.68 -0.70 -45.71
N ALA A 660 -8.12 -1.88 -46.18
CA ALA A 660 -9.50 -2.08 -46.64
C ALA A 660 -10.56 -1.89 -45.53
N PHE A 661 -10.26 -2.34 -44.31
CA PHE A 661 -11.16 -2.15 -43.16
C PHE A 661 -11.15 -0.70 -42.69
N PHE A 662 -9.95 -0.12 -42.58
CA PHE A 662 -9.77 1.27 -42.17
C PHE A 662 -10.55 2.21 -43.09
N GLU A 663 -10.37 2.09 -44.41
CA GLU A 663 -11.01 2.95 -45.40
C GLU A 663 -12.55 2.89 -45.33
N LYS A 664 -13.09 1.70 -45.07
CA LYS A 664 -14.54 1.52 -44.93
C LYS A 664 -15.09 2.30 -43.74
N GLU A 665 -14.48 2.15 -42.56
CA GLU A 665 -14.94 2.83 -41.34
C GLU A 665 -14.61 4.32 -41.37
N TYR A 666 -13.47 4.70 -41.94
CA TYR A 666 -13.05 6.09 -42.14
C TYR A 666 -14.08 6.88 -42.96
N ARG A 667 -14.53 6.34 -44.10
CA ARG A 667 -15.59 6.96 -44.92
C ARG A 667 -16.90 7.12 -44.15
N LYS A 668 -17.28 6.11 -43.37
CA LYS A 668 -18.51 6.13 -42.57
C LYS A 668 -18.47 7.26 -41.53
N ILE A 669 -17.34 7.44 -40.83
CA ILE A 669 -17.16 8.49 -39.82
C ILE A 669 -17.11 9.86 -40.48
N THR A 670 -16.36 10.00 -41.57
CA THR A 670 -16.23 11.26 -42.32
C THR A 670 -17.61 11.75 -42.79
N SER A 671 -18.37 10.90 -43.48
CA SER A 671 -19.73 11.25 -43.93
C SER A 671 -20.72 11.49 -42.79
N TYR A 672 -20.51 10.91 -41.61
CA TYR A 672 -21.33 11.20 -40.43
C TYR A 672 -21.00 12.57 -39.85
N ASN A 673 -19.71 12.86 -39.66
CA ASN A 673 -19.22 14.15 -39.17
C ASN A 673 -19.65 15.30 -40.08
N GLU A 674 -19.55 15.15 -41.40
CA GLU A 674 -19.99 16.15 -42.38
C GLU A 674 -21.49 16.48 -42.23
N LYS A 675 -22.34 15.46 -42.09
CA LYS A 675 -23.79 15.64 -41.95
C LYS A 675 -24.19 16.32 -40.65
N GLN A 676 -23.44 16.09 -39.59
CA GLN A 676 -23.74 16.58 -38.24
C GLN A 676 -22.97 17.87 -37.88
N TRP A 677 -22.06 18.33 -38.73
CA TRP A 677 -21.18 19.46 -38.45
C TRP A 677 -21.92 20.72 -38.03
N ASN A 678 -22.96 21.09 -38.80
CA ASN A 678 -23.78 22.27 -38.53
C ASN A 678 -24.51 22.18 -37.18
N GLU A 679 -24.90 20.97 -36.76
CA GLU A 679 -25.56 20.76 -35.48
C GLU A 679 -24.54 20.91 -34.33
N ARG A 680 -23.34 20.34 -34.47
CA ARG A 680 -22.24 20.50 -33.51
C ARG A 680 -21.83 21.97 -33.33
N GLU A 681 -21.68 22.71 -34.42
CA GLU A 681 -21.17 24.09 -34.37
C GLU A 681 -22.14 25.05 -33.67
N ASN A 682 -23.45 24.79 -33.79
CA ASN A 682 -24.49 25.61 -33.18
C ASN A 682 -24.94 25.12 -31.79
N ALA A 683 -24.51 23.94 -31.36
CA ALA A 683 -24.92 23.35 -30.09
C ALA A 683 -24.32 24.08 -28.87
N SER A 684 -25.16 24.28 -27.85
CA SER A 684 -24.72 24.71 -26.54
C SER A 684 -24.03 23.58 -25.77
N ARG A 685 -23.22 23.94 -24.76
CA ARG A 685 -22.52 22.99 -23.88
C ARG A 685 -23.46 21.95 -23.24
N VAL A 686 -24.69 22.36 -22.90
CA VAL A 686 -25.67 21.48 -22.25
C VAL A 686 -26.20 20.46 -23.26
N GLU A 687 -26.57 20.91 -24.46
CA GLU A 687 -27.07 20.05 -25.53
C GLU A 687 -26.06 18.98 -25.92
N TRP A 688 -24.79 19.37 -26.09
CA TRP A 688 -23.70 18.45 -26.39
C TRP A 688 -23.54 17.37 -25.30
N LYS A 689 -23.55 17.77 -24.03
CA LYS A 689 -23.41 16.85 -22.89
C LYS A 689 -24.59 15.87 -22.78
N THR A 690 -25.79 16.30 -23.15
CA THR A 690 -27.00 15.46 -23.08
C THR A 690 -27.32 14.72 -24.37
N TYR A 691 -26.62 14.96 -25.47
CA TYR A 691 -26.97 14.42 -26.78
C TYR A 691 -27.08 12.89 -26.80
N THR A 692 -26.12 12.22 -26.16
CA THR A 692 -26.08 10.75 -26.09
C THR A 692 -27.13 10.13 -25.16
N THR A 693 -27.98 10.94 -24.53
CA THR A 693 -29.15 10.43 -23.77
C THR A 693 -30.29 10.00 -24.69
N SER A 694 -30.41 10.63 -25.86
CA SER A 694 -31.44 10.34 -26.86
C SER A 694 -30.85 9.74 -28.15
N HIS A 695 -29.53 9.78 -28.32
CA HIS A 695 -28.82 9.26 -29.50
C HIS A 695 -27.75 8.23 -29.10
N THR A 696 -27.45 7.30 -30.01
CA THR A 696 -26.45 6.24 -29.81
C THR A 696 -25.01 6.66 -30.13
N SER A 697 -24.82 7.87 -30.64
CA SER A 697 -23.54 8.43 -31.12
C SER A 697 -23.42 9.88 -30.67
N ASN A 698 -22.20 10.42 -30.67
CA ASN A 698 -21.97 11.85 -30.40
C ASN A 698 -22.34 12.69 -31.62
N MET A 699 -22.54 14.01 -31.45
CA MET A 699 -22.78 14.93 -32.57
C MET A 699 -21.65 14.85 -33.63
N THR A 700 -20.42 14.56 -33.21
CA THR A 700 -19.36 14.11 -34.12
C THR A 700 -18.60 12.97 -33.46
N GLU A 701 -17.97 12.10 -34.25
CA GLU A 701 -17.19 10.96 -33.73
C GLU A 701 -15.68 11.24 -33.64
N GLY A 702 -15.30 12.51 -33.59
CA GLY A 702 -13.92 12.95 -33.39
C GLY A 702 -13.21 13.47 -34.64
N PRO A 703 -11.98 14.00 -34.46
CA PRO A 703 -11.12 14.42 -35.56
C PRO A 703 -10.79 13.23 -36.48
N ILE A 704 -10.50 13.53 -37.75
CA ILE A 704 -10.24 12.52 -38.78
C ILE A 704 -8.86 12.66 -39.45
N GLN A 705 -8.11 13.70 -39.08
CA GLN A 705 -6.76 13.91 -39.58
C GLN A 705 -5.77 13.97 -38.40
N LEU A 706 -4.66 13.25 -38.55
CA LEU A 706 -3.50 13.30 -37.70
C LEU A 706 -2.42 14.04 -38.48
N ILE A 707 -2.02 15.20 -38.00
CA ILE A 707 -1.08 16.08 -38.66
C ILE A 707 0.19 16.19 -37.82
N CYS A 708 1.32 15.86 -38.44
CA CYS A 708 2.63 15.92 -37.85
C CYS A 708 3.44 17.05 -38.49
N PHE A 709 3.83 18.04 -37.70
CA PHE A 709 4.58 19.21 -38.16
C PHE A 709 6.04 19.14 -37.76
N SER A 710 6.92 19.46 -38.72
CA SER A 710 8.33 19.79 -38.47
C SER A 710 8.54 21.29 -38.69
N VAL A 711 8.91 22.01 -37.64
CA VAL A 711 8.89 23.48 -37.61
C VAL A 711 10.30 24.02 -37.43
N PRO A 712 10.74 25.01 -38.23
CA PRO A 712 12.01 25.69 -37.96
C PRO A 712 12.04 26.29 -36.55
N GLU A 713 13.14 26.11 -35.82
CA GLU A 713 13.25 26.47 -34.39
C GLU A 713 12.83 27.92 -34.07
N LYS A 714 13.12 28.87 -34.97
CA LYS A 714 12.76 30.29 -34.83
C LYS A 714 11.25 30.55 -34.93
N GLU A 715 10.54 29.73 -35.67
CA GLU A 715 9.11 29.88 -35.96
C GLU A 715 8.22 29.07 -35.00
N TYR A 716 8.81 28.13 -34.25
CA TYR A 716 8.08 27.25 -33.31
C TYR A 716 7.15 28.01 -32.38
N ALA A 717 7.65 29.05 -31.70
CA ALA A 717 6.86 29.83 -30.76
C ALA A 717 5.72 30.61 -31.44
N GLY A 718 5.95 31.08 -32.68
CA GLY A 718 4.95 31.73 -33.51
C GLY A 718 3.82 30.78 -33.88
N MET A 719 4.18 29.63 -34.48
CA MET A 719 3.24 28.61 -34.91
C MET A 719 2.43 28.03 -33.73
N PHE A 720 3.10 27.70 -32.63
CA PHE A 720 2.44 27.17 -31.44
C PHE A 720 1.37 28.14 -30.90
N LYS A 721 1.66 29.46 -30.94
CA LYS A 721 0.68 30.50 -30.57
C LYS A 721 -0.47 30.59 -31.58
N SER A 722 -0.17 30.53 -32.88
CA SER A 722 -1.17 30.55 -33.94
C SER A 722 -2.15 29.38 -33.86
N MET A 723 -1.74 28.22 -33.33
CA MET A 723 -2.59 27.04 -33.17
C MET A 723 -3.51 27.05 -31.92
N GLN A 724 -3.31 27.98 -30.97
CA GLN A 724 -4.08 28.03 -29.71
C GLN A 724 -5.59 28.22 -29.91
N TYR A 725 -6.03 28.72 -31.07
CA TYR A 725 -7.47 28.85 -31.36
C TYR A 725 -8.20 27.49 -31.31
N LEU A 726 -7.50 26.39 -31.59
CA LEU A 726 -8.06 25.03 -31.54
C LEU A 726 -8.51 24.64 -30.12
N GLU A 727 -7.77 25.06 -29.08
CA GLU A 727 -8.13 24.75 -27.69
C GLU A 727 -9.49 25.37 -27.32
N LYS A 728 -9.78 26.58 -27.82
CA LYS A 728 -11.05 27.26 -27.58
C LYS A 728 -12.17 26.72 -28.48
N LYS A 729 -11.88 26.45 -29.75
CA LYS A 729 -12.87 25.92 -30.72
C LYS A 729 -13.37 24.53 -30.31
N TYR A 730 -12.49 23.71 -29.75
CA TYR A 730 -12.77 22.32 -29.38
C TYR A 730 -12.72 22.05 -27.88
N GLU A 731 -13.08 23.04 -27.06
CA GLU A 731 -13.18 22.90 -25.60
C GLU A 731 -14.08 21.73 -25.20
N TYR A 732 -15.11 21.42 -26.00
CA TYR A 732 -16.03 20.30 -25.74
C TYR A 732 -15.35 18.94 -25.79
N ASP A 733 -14.38 18.73 -26.67
CA ASP A 733 -13.69 17.45 -26.80
C ASP A 733 -12.83 17.13 -25.56
N ARG A 734 -12.52 18.16 -24.75
CA ARG A 734 -11.80 18.04 -23.47
C ARG A 734 -12.73 17.70 -22.29
N VAL A 735 -14.05 17.78 -22.45
CA VAL A 735 -15.02 17.52 -21.37
C VAL A 735 -14.92 16.08 -20.82
N TRP A 736 -14.51 15.13 -21.66
CA TRP A 736 -14.33 13.73 -21.28
C TRP A 736 -13.01 13.49 -20.56
N ASP A 737 -11.95 14.14 -21.03
CA ASP A 737 -10.62 14.10 -20.46
C ASP A 737 -9.88 15.40 -20.79
N ASP A 738 -9.66 16.24 -19.78
CA ASP A 738 -9.00 17.54 -19.93
C ASP A 738 -7.54 17.41 -20.34
N SER A 739 -6.92 16.23 -20.14
CA SER A 739 -5.54 15.96 -20.52
C SER A 739 -5.38 15.85 -22.03
N ILE A 740 -6.37 15.31 -22.74
CA ILE A 740 -6.28 15.12 -24.19
C ILE A 740 -6.50 16.44 -24.90
N ARG A 741 -5.47 16.88 -25.63
CA ARG A 741 -5.48 18.14 -26.38
C ARG A 741 -5.54 17.88 -27.86
N GLN A 742 -6.03 18.88 -28.59
CA GLN A 742 -6.04 18.82 -30.06
C GLN A 742 -4.64 18.92 -30.65
N PHE A 743 -3.69 19.55 -29.95
CA PHE A 743 -2.29 19.57 -30.38
C PHE A 743 -1.33 19.52 -29.19
N TYR A 744 -0.15 18.96 -29.44
CA TYR A 744 0.93 18.80 -28.47
C TYR A 744 2.23 19.39 -29.02
N GLY A 745 2.93 20.15 -28.20
CA GLY A 745 4.21 20.76 -28.54
C GLY A 745 5.40 20.04 -27.91
N LYS A 746 6.38 19.66 -28.73
CA LYS A 746 7.59 18.95 -28.30
C LYS A 746 8.36 19.62 -27.16
N GLN A 747 8.58 20.94 -27.22
CA GLN A 747 9.40 21.64 -26.22
C GLN A 747 8.81 21.53 -24.81
N GLN A 748 7.49 21.67 -24.68
CA GLN A 748 6.80 21.53 -23.40
C GLN A 748 6.82 20.07 -22.93
N MET A 749 6.44 19.13 -23.81
CA MET A 749 6.33 17.71 -23.47
C MET A 749 7.67 17.08 -23.08
N MET A 750 8.79 17.50 -23.70
CA MET A 750 10.13 17.04 -23.33
C MET A 750 10.51 17.41 -21.89
N VAL A 751 10.15 18.61 -21.43
CA VAL A 751 10.44 19.06 -20.07
C VAL A 751 9.56 18.31 -19.07
N ASP A 752 8.26 18.15 -19.39
CA ASP A 752 7.29 17.45 -18.53
C ASP A 752 7.68 15.98 -18.36
N THR A 753 7.91 15.25 -19.46
CA THR A 753 8.34 13.85 -19.43
C THR A 753 9.70 13.68 -18.74
N GLY A 754 10.65 14.60 -18.98
CA GLY A 754 11.94 14.60 -18.30
C GLY A 754 11.82 14.75 -16.77
N ALA A 755 10.99 15.68 -16.31
CA ALA A 755 10.71 15.88 -14.89
C ALA A 755 10.02 14.66 -14.28
N GLU A 756 9.07 14.06 -15.00
CA GLU A 756 8.33 12.90 -14.53
C GLU A 756 9.22 11.67 -14.35
N ILE A 757 10.06 11.34 -15.35
CA ILE A 757 11.04 10.26 -15.27
C ILE A 757 11.98 10.49 -14.07
N PHE A 758 12.42 11.73 -13.87
CA PHE A 758 13.26 12.08 -12.73
C PHE A 758 12.56 11.85 -11.38
N PHE A 759 11.31 12.32 -11.23
CA PHE A 759 10.54 12.07 -10.02
C PHE A 759 10.34 10.58 -9.79
N ARG A 760 9.99 9.81 -10.82
CA ARG A 760 9.82 8.36 -10.74
C ARG A 760 11.05 7.66 -10.16
N LYS A 761 12.26 8.05 -10.60
CA LYS A 761 13.52 7.55 -10.03
C LYS A 761 13.62 7.86 -8.53
N LEU A 762 13.34 9.10 -8.13
CA LEU A 762 13.40 9.52 -6.74
C LEU A 762 12.38 8.79 -5.86
N VAL A 763 11.15 8.60 -6.33
CA VAL A 763 10.08 7.90 -5.61
C VAL A 763 10.50 6.47 -5.30
N TYR A 764 10.90 5.71 -6.32
CA TYR A 764 11.30 4.32 -6.12
C TYR A 764 12.58 4.20 -5.29
N LEU A 765 13.56 5.08 -5.51
CA LEU A 765 14.78 5.12 -4.70
C LEU A 765 14.46 5.36 -3.22
N PHE A 766 13.60 6.35 -2.94
CA PHE A 766 13.18 6.67 -1.59
C PHE A 766 12.48 5.48 -0.90
N ILE A 767 11.54 4.82 -1.58
CA ILE A 767 10.83 3.65 -1.05
C ILE A 767 11.82 2.51 -0.76
N VAL A 768 12.76 2.23 -1.67
CA VAL A 768 13.80 1.21 -1.48
C VAL A 768 14.67 1.53 -0.26
N ILE A 769 15.10 2.78 -0.09
CA ILE A 769 15.89 3.20 1.08
C ILE A 769 15.08 3.01 2.36
N LEU A 770 13.83 3.45 2.40
CA LEU A 770 12.96 3.34 3.56
C LEU A 770 12.76 1.88 3.97
N LEU A 771 12.45 0.99 3.02
CA LEU A 771 12.30 -0.45 3.28
C LEU A 771 13.62 -1.09 3.72
N THR A 772 14.75 -0.64 3.17
CA THR A 772 16.09 -1.12 3.58
C THR A 772 16.39 -0.78 5.04
N VAL A 773 16.10 0.46 5.47
CA VAL A 773 16.25 0.87 6.87
C VAL A 773 15.36 0.04 7.80
N MET A 774 14.10 -0.22 7.40
CA MET A 774 13.19 -1.10 8.14
C MET A 774 13.74 -2.53 8.22
N GLY A 775 14.29 -3.07 7.13
CA GLY A 775 14.91 -4.39 7.08
C GLY A 775 16.13 -4.52 8.01
N PHE A 776 17.03 -3.53 8.00
CA PHE A 776 18.18 -3.48 8.90
C PHE A 776 17.76 -3.40 10.36
N PHE A 777 16.79 -2.53 10.66
CA PHE A 777 16.30 -2.38 12.01
C PHE A 777 15.60 -3.65 12.49
N GLN A 778 14.80 -4.31 11.65
CA GLN A 778 14.17 -5.57 12.03
C GLN A 778 15.20 -6.67 12.31
N TYR A 779 16.25 -6.77 11.48
CA TYR A 779 17.31 -7.75 11.73
C TYR A 779 18.04 -7.46 13.05
N TYR A 780 18.22 -6.18 13.39
CA TYR A 780 18.72 -5.76 14.69
C TYR A 780 17.76 -6.11 15.85
N VAL A 781 16.46 -5.89 15.70
CA VAL A 781 15.44 -6.30 16.70
C VAL A 781 15.51 -7.81 16.93
N LYS A 782 15.68 -8.61 15.86
CA LYS A 782 15.88 -10.06 15.99
C LYS A 782 17.15 -10.38 16.77
N LEU A 783 18.27 -9.71 16.49
CA LEU A 783 19.51 -9.87 17.24
C LEU A 783 19.32 -9.59 18.73
N GLU A 784 18.82 -8.40 19.09
CA GLU A 784 18.57 -8.01 20.48
C GLU A 784 17.64 -9.00 21.19
N SER A 785 16.70 -9.58 20.44
CA SER A 785 15.82 -10.59 21.00
C SER A 785 16.52 -11.91 21.38
N GLU A 786 17.71 -12.20 20.85
CA GLU A 786 18.46 -13.44 21.13
C GLU A 786 19.77 -13.20 21.90
N ILE A 787 20.29 -11.97 21.93
CA ILE A 787 21.67 -11.69 22.37
C ILE A 787 21.96 -12.11 23.82
N LYS A 788 21.03 -11.88 24.76
CA LYS A 788 21.16 -12.32 26.17
C LYS A 788 21.31 -13.83 26.29
N GLU A 789 20.57 -14.58 25.46
CA GLU A 789 20.61 -16.04 25.50
C GLU A 789 21.84 -16.59 24.78
N MET A 790 22.31 -15.91 23.74
CA MET A 790 23.58 -16.19 23.09
C MET A 790 24.76 -15.93 24.02
N GLY A 791 24.71 -14.89 24.85
CA GLY A 791 25.72 -14.61 25.88
C GLY A 791 25.81 -15.74 26.91
N TRP A 792 24.67 -16.13 27.49
CA TRP A 792 24.62 -17.28 28.41
C TRP A 792 25.12 -18.58 27.75
N GLN A 793 24.72 -18.85 26.51
CA GLN A 793 25.22 -19.99 25.75
C GLN A 793 26.74 -19.93 25.51
N ASN A 794 27.30 -18.76 25.21
CA ASN A 794 28.73 -18.60 25.02
C ASN A 794 29.50 -18.95 26.30
N ILE A 795 29.02 -18.47 27.46
CA ILE A 795 29.61 -18.77 28.78
C ILE A 795 29.56 -20.27 29.04
N LEU A 796 28.40 -20.91 28.81
CA LEU A 796 28.23 -22.35 28.98
C LEU A 796 29.19 -23.14 28.10
N LEU A 797 29.24 -22.84 26.79
CA LEU A 797 30.11 -23.54 25.83
C LEU A 797 31.59 -23.31 26.12
N LYS A 798 31.95 -22.12 26.63
CA LYS A 798 33.32 -21.82 27.08
C LYS A 798 33.69 -22.68 28.29
N LYS A 799 32.80 -22.83 29.28
CA LYS A 799 33.01 -23.68 30.46
C LYS A 799 33.11 -25.17 30.11
N LEU A 800 32.43 -25.61 29.05
CA LEU A 800 32.52 -26.98 28.52
C LEU A 800 33.80 -27.25 27.68
N GLY A 801 34.70 -26.28 27.55
CA GLY A 801 35.97 -26.46 26.84
C GLY A 801 35.90 -26.32 25.31
N MET A 802 34.77 -25.87 24.75
CA MET A 802 34.63 -25.69 23.30
C MET A 802 35.55 -24.57 22.79
N ARG A 803 36.26 -24.81 21.68
CA ARG A 803 37.20 -23.84 21.08
C ARG A 803 36.51 -22.55 20.65
N GLU A 804 37.19 -21.41 20.79
CA GLU A 804 36.63 -20.09 20.48
C GLU A 804 36.11 -19.97 19.05
N LYS A 805 36.88 -20.45 18.06
CA LYS A 805 36.49 -20.43 16.64
C LYS A 805 35.19 -21.21 16.38
N GLU A 806 35.00 -22.33 17.08
CA GLU A 806 33.81 -23.17 16.95
C GLU A 806 32.59 -22.52 17.63
N ARG A 807 32.77 -21.95 18.82
CA ARG A 807 31.71 -21.16 19.50
C ARG A 807 31.25 -20.00 18.64
N LYS A 808 32.20 -19.23 18.08
CA LYS A 808 31.90 -18.11 17.17
C LYS A 808 31.11 -18.60 15.96
N ARG A 809 31.53 -19.69 15.32
CA ARG A 809 30.79 -20.26 14.19
C ARG A 809 29.36 -20.70 14.57
N ALA A 810 29.19 -21.36 15.72
CA ALA A 810 27.90 -21.89 16.16
C ALA A 810 26.89 -20.78 16.50
N LEU A 811 27.32 -19.76 17.25
CA LEU A 811 26.46 -18.65 17.67
C LEU A 811 26.07 -17.75 16.49
N ALA A 812 27.00 -17.41 15.58
CA ALA A 812 26.66 -16.66 14.36
C ALA A 812 25.83 -17.49 13.38
N GLY A 813 25.98 -18.81 13.42
CA GLY A 813 25.17 -19.77 12.65
C GLY A 813 23.69 -19.68 12.97
N GLN A 814 23.30 -19.27 14.20
CA GLN A 814 21.90 -19.08 14.58
C GLN A 814 21.24 -17.90 13.85
N MET A 815 22.01 -16.86 13.52
CA MET A 815 21.51 -15.64 12.86
C MET A 815 21.60 -15.70 11.33
N LYS A 816 22.39 -16.62 10.78
CA LYS A 816 22.60 -16.79 9.32
C LYS A 816 21.28 -17.05 8.55
N PRO A 817 20.36 -17.92 9.00
CA PRO A 817 19.12 -18.19 8.25
C PRO A 817 18.27 -16.94 8.05
N PHE A 818 18.23 -16.05 9.05
CA PHE A 818 17.48 -14.79 9.00
C PHE A 818 18.11 -13.73 8.08
N ALA A 819 19.39 -13.86 7.73
CA ALA A 819 20.04 -12.97 6.77
C ALA A 819 20.07 -13.55 5.35
N ALA A 820 20.32 -14.85 5.21
CA ALA A 820 20.55 -15.49 3.91
C ALA A 820 19.26 -15.96 3.21
N LEU A 821 18.31 -16.55 3.96
CA LEU A 821 17.10 -17.11 3.34
C LEU A 821 16.15 -16.01 2.82
N PRO A 822 15.87 -14.93 3.58
CA PRO A 822 15.10 -13.79 3.06
C PRO A 822 15.72 -13.16 1.81
N LEU A 823 17.04 -13.00 1.82
CA LEU A 823 17.79 -12.47 0.68
C LEU A 823 17.63 -13.36 -0.56
N LEU A 824 17.78 -14.68 -0.40
CA LEU A 824 17.58 -15.64 -1.48
C LEU A 824 16.16 -15.61 -2.04
N ILE A 825 15.14 -15.56 -1.17
CA ILE A 825 13.74 -15.43 -1.59
C ILE A 825 13.54 -14.14 -2.39
N GLY A 826 14.06 -13.03 -1.90
CA GLY A 826 14.01 -11.73 -2.56
C GLY A 826 14.71 -11.73 -3.91
N THR A 827 15.91 -12.29 -4.03
CA THR A 827 16.66 -12.34 -5.29
C THR A 827 16.03 -13.27 -6.31
N CYS A 828 15.53 -14.44 -5.90
CA CYS A 828 14.85 -15.38 -6.79
C CYS A 828 13.52 -14.79 -7.29
N GLY A 829 12.72 -14.21 -6.39
CA GLY A 829 11.52 -13.48 -6.78
C GLY A 829 11.86 -12.31 -7.71
N GLY A 830 12.91 -11.58 -7.36
CA GLY A 830 13.51 -10.52 -8.15
C GLY A 830 13.76 -10.87 -9.60
N ALA A 831 14.53 -11.93 -9.84
CA ALA A 831 14.83 -12.41 -11.18
C ALA A 831 13.58 -12.84 -11.96
N ILE A 832 12.64 -13.53 -11.32
CA ILE A 832 11.38 -13.96 -11.94
C ILE A 832 10.55 -12.76 -12.37
N PHE A 833 10.27 -11.83 -11.45
CA PHE A 833 9.43 -10.68 -11.73
C PHE A 833 10.12 -9.71 -12.69
N ALA A 834 11.44 -9.52 -12.63
CA ALA A 834 12.19 -8.74 -13.61
C ALA A 834 12.04 -9.28 -15.05
N ALA A 835 12.14 -10.60 -15.22
CA ALA A 835 11.94 -11.24 -16.52
C ALA A 835 10.50 -11.07 -17.03
N LEU A 836 9.51 -11.22 -16.14
CA LEU A 836 8.11 -11.00 -16.50
C LEU A 836 7.83 -9.53 -16.84
N THR A 837 8.44 -8.57 -16.14
CA THR A 837 8.32 -7.14 -16.44
C THR A 837 8.91 -6.81 -17.80
N ALA A 838 10.11 -7.32 -18.12
CA ALA A 838 10.73 -7.10 -19.43
C ALA A 838 9.84 -7.63 -20.57
N LYS A 839 9.23 -8.81 -20.38
CA LYS A 839 8.23 -9.35 -21.31
C LYS A 839 6.97 -8.48 -21.37
N ALA A 840 6.42 -8.10 -20.22
CA ALA A 840 5.18 -7.34 -20.12
C ALA A 840 5.30 -5.95 -20.73
N ARG A 841 6.46 -5.30 -20.63
CA ARG A 841 6.78 -4.00 -21.24
C ARG A 841 7.21 -4.07 -22.71
N LEU A 842 7.23 -5.28 -23.30
CA LEU A 842 7.60 -5.51 -24.71
C LEU A 842 8.99 -4.97 -25.06
N TYR A 843 9.97 -5.16 -24.17
CA TYR A 843 11.34 -4.74 -24.46
C TYR A 843 11.97 -5.56 -25.60
N ASN A 844 12.64 -4.87 -26.52
CA ASN A 844 13.46 -5.48 -27.56
C ASN A 844 14.76 -6.06 -26.97
N GLY A 845 15.53 -6.82 -27.76
CA GLY A 845 16.74 -7.48 -27.27
C GLY A 845 17.80 -6.54 -26.68
N GLY A 846 17.96 -5.33 -27.26
CA GLY A 846 18.88 -4.31 -26.77
C GLY A 846 18.42 -3.71 -25.44
N GLU A 847 17.12 -3.42 -25.33
CA GLU A 847 16.48 -2.89 -24.13
C GLU A 847 16.50 -3.91 -22.98
N VAL A 848 16.28 -5.20 -23.26
CA VAL A 848 16.43 -6.27 -22.26
C VAL A 848 17.86 -6.30 -21.72
N SER A 849 18.86 -6.16 -22.59
CA SER A 849 20.26 -6.08 -22.15
C SER A 849 20.48 -4.87 -21.25
N MET A 850 20.00 -3.69 -21.64
CA MET A 850 20.12 -2.47 -20.83
C MET A 850 19.44 -2.63 -19.46
N PHE A 851 18.24 -3.20 -19.44
CA PHE A 851 17.46 -3.48 -18.23
C PHE A 851 18.22 -4.42 -17.30
N ILE A 852 18.81 -5.51 -17.82
CA ILE A 852 19.61 -6.44 -17.03
C ILE A 852 20.85 -5.75 -16.45
N HIS A 853 21.59 -4.98 -17.25
CA HIS A 853 22.79 -4.28 -16.79
C HIS A 853 22.47 -3.28 -15.68
N ALA A 854 21.44 -2.45 -15.86
CA ALA A 854 20.98 -1.51 -14.85
C ALA A 854 20.50 -2.22 -13.58
N GLY A 855 19.71 -3.29 -13.72
CA GLY A 855 19.18 -4.06 -12.60
C GLY A 855 20.29 -4.76 -11.80
N MET A 856 21.29 -5.31 -12.49
CA MET A 856 22.45 -5.95 -11.85
C MET A 856 23.23 -4.98 -10.97
N ILE A 857 23.40 -3.72 -11.37
CA ILE A 857 24.05 -2.71 -10.54
C ILE A 857 23.30 -2.51 -9.23
N PHE A 858 21.97 -2.33 -9.30
CA PHE A 858 21.16 -2.17 -8.09
C PHE A 858 21.18 -3.40 -7.18
N TYR A 859 21.12 -4.60 -7.77
CA TYR A 859 21.20 -5.84 -7.02
C TYR A 859 22.55 -5.98 -6.32
N LEU A 860 23.66 -5.71 -7.03
CA LEU A 860 25.01 -5.79 -6.44
C LEU A 860 25.20 -4.78 -5.30
N ILE A 861 24.73 -3.55 -5.46
CA ILE A 861 24.77 -2.53 -4.41
C ILE A 861 23.96 -3.01 -3.19
N TYR A 862 22.70 -3.40 -3.38
CA TYR A 862 21.84 -3.84 -2.28
C TYR A 862 22.40 -5.08 -1.56
N LEU A 863 22.84 -6.08 -2.33
CA LEU A 863 23.50 -7.29 -1.81
C LEU A 863 24.75 -6.92 -1.01
N GLY A 864 25.59 -6.02 -1.53
CA GLY A 864 26.79 -5.54 -0.85
C GLY A 864 26.48 -4.87 0.49
N ILE A 865 25.50 -3.96 0.53
CA ILE A 865 25.08 -3.28 1.75
C ILE A 865 24.49 -4.29 2.76
N TRP A 866 23.66 -5.23 2.33
CA TRP A 866 23.07 -6.25 3.20
C TRP A 866 24.12 -7.22 3.76
N ILE A 867 25.06 -7.67 2.93
CA ILE A 867 26.18 -8.52 3.35
C ILE A 867 27.07 -7.78 4.35
N PHE A 868 27.40 -6.51 4.07
CA PHE A 868 28.13 -5.66 5.00
C PHE A 868 27.41 -5.54 6.35
N TRP A 869 26.10 -5.28 6.34
CA TRP A 869 25.29 -5.22 7.56
C TRP A 869 25.29 -6.54 8.33
N TYR A 870 25.16 -7.68 7.64
CA TYR A 870 25.29 -9.00 8.26
C TYR A 870 26.64 -9.19 8.95
N PHE A 871 27.75 -8.75 8.33
CA PHE A 871 29.07 -8.82 8.95
C PHE A 871 29.21 -7.89 10.16
N GLN A 872 28.61 -6.70 10.14
CA GLN A 872 28.58 -5.82 11.31
C GLN A 872 27.82 -6.44 12.48
N ILE A 873 26.65 -7.02 12.20
CA ILE A 873 25.86 -7.76 13.21
C ILE A 873 26.67 -8.93 13.78
N LYS A 874 27.35 -9.69 12.93
CA LYS A 874 28.24 -10.78 13.36
C LYS A 874 29.37 -10.28 14.28
N LYS A 875 29.98 -9.13 13.97
CA LYS A 875 31.01 -8.50 14.81
C LYS A 875 30.42 -8.04 16.15
N TRP A 876 29.19 -7.55 16.14
CA TRP A 876 28.51 -7.06 17.34
C TRP A 876 28.14 -8.18 18.32
N ILE A 877 27.68 -9.33 17.81
CA ILE A 877 27.44 -10.54 18.61
C ILE A 877 28.69 -10.88 19.44
N TRP A 878 29.89 -10.79 18.85
CA TRP A 878 31.13 -11.08 19.57
C TRP A 878 31.52 -10.04 20.58
N ARG A 879 31.42 -8.75 20.22
CA ARG A 879 31.73 -7.69 21.18
C ARG A 879 30.90 -7.85 22.44
N GLN A 880 29.60 -8.12 22.33
CA GLN A 880 28.76 -8.35 23.51
C GLN A 880 29.02 -9.68 24.21
N ALA A 881 29.30 -10.75 23.48
CA ALA A 881 29.59 -12.05 24.08
C ALA A 881 30.95 -12.11 24.82
N GLU A 882 31.86 -11.17 24.56
CA GLU A 882 33.15 -11.01 25.24
C GLU A 882 33.14 -9.93 26.34
N TRP A 883 32.23 -8.94 26.27
CA TRP A 883 32.12 -7.82 27.22
C TRP A 883 31.42 -8.15 28.55
N GLU A 884 30.76 -9.30 28.71
CA GLU A 884 30.31 -9.76 30.05
C GLU A 884 31.49 -10.32 30.89
N LYS A 885 32.67 -9.70 30.77
CA LYS A 885 33.77 -9.75 31.73
C LYS A 885 33.67 -8.51 32.60
#